data_AF-A0A951XVV4-F1
#
_entry.id   AF-A0A951XVV4-F1
#
_cell.length_a   1.000
_cell.length_b   1.000
_cell.length_c   1.000
_cell.angle_alpha   90.00
_cell.angle_beta   90.00
_cell.angle_gamma   90.00
#
_symmetry.space_group_name_H-M   'P 1'
#
loop_
_entity.id
_entity.type
_entity.pdbx_description
1 polymer ?
#
loop_
_entity_poly.entity_id
_entity_poly.type
_entity_poly.pdbx_seq_one_letter_code
_entity_poly.pdbx_strand_id
1 'polypeptide(L)'
;MLLRLIPALLAAGLLFPAAVSADTNPPVEPMAGEKLDPTTYGPAVIEDMRAVEDRDVLRRVFELTQPPAEPGPRLGAWQVPPAPAARHAASGERYVMNKWGAARMAIGFPSRVDLHGAFVAGHGDPAQAATCLRAIGYRDGQRVQVTGWFVGLTAEPEWLEFDLAGIDRVELEALPVNHNAAWYGLDDLSFTPVDAAGRPLSQMVILDFEDTYFKQELTGSDYAGLTWEEGSEGFRRLDDAVPGPRTPPAPPPDAPFDERGDAGGLVSGVIDPPTILLSFEGVRRGDAGQSSFPPDSCGAIGPTHYVEIVNRNLAIYNRETGFELSNVSLTSFLPGSSGDPRIVFDQHSNRWIVLVTDFSTRNFLAVSLTDNPTGQWFKTNWVVSQGTDANCSPDYPTLGVDANGIYTGAYMFGTGCGGMTVFAIDKAPLIAQNPSLGTITAFRGLPYESAIQPVHTYGDPGGEYLISTGTTNNALKLRRVLPPLTSPLLQDLGSIPVTSYSNPPTSPALGSNPNINTVDRRLMNAVYMNGFIYTAHCISFQSRAACRWYQIRVSNNSVVQFGTVTESNRHYYDPGICANPSGDVVMGFSGSNASEYVGAYVSGRTANDSPGQMSVPILMKAGEAAQNNIDGANRNRWGDYSLTTLDPLDNTTLWTIQEYAESPANIWGTWIGKLRMIPTALKITLPFGAPSVLTPGAQTSFPVLIENGSETVVPGSPTLWYRFSAGAFQPAPLIHNGGDSYTAVIPPATCAATPQFYVSAQGDGGTIVSVPDGAPASFYSAQVGDLVTVADDNFETNQGWTVTNTSVTAGAWVRAVPAGSAGARGDPVADYDGSGQCWVTGNGFDEDLDGGPTRATSPVYDLSAPGQYLVSYARWFYNDDNDADRLTVEISNNNGSTWVLVESIGGSTGWQIGSFNPASYVPLTTQMRLRFSATDNPNNSVTEAAFDALKITRLNCTDVPQCAADLTGDGRVCQDDLGILLGDFGCTGGACAGDVDGDGDTDQGDLGVLLAEFNTCGGGC
;
A
#
# COMPACT_ATOMS: atom_id res chain seq x y z
N MET A 1 61.61 -44.87 25.07
CA MET A 1 62.75 -45.08 24.15
C MET A 1 62.15 -45.25 22.76
N LEU A 2 62.46 -44.34 21.84
CA LEU A 2 62.63 -44.53 20.38
C LEU A 2 61.54 -45.30 19.59
N LEU A 3 61.17 -44.99 18.34
CA LEU A 3 61.55 -43.98 17.35
C LEU A 3 60.55 -44.20 16.18
N ARG A 4 59.97 -43.12 15.66
CA ARG A 4 59.79 -42.69 14.24
C ARG A 4 59.47 -43.64 13.05
N LEU A 5 58.79 -42.98 12.07
CA LEU A 5 58.80 -43.09 10.58
C LEU A 5 57.67 -43.95 9.93
N ILE A 6 56.63 -43.42 9.24
CA ILE A 6 56.49 -42.62 7.97
C ILE A 6 56.70 -43.48 6.69
N PRO A 7 55.95 -43.39 5.55
CA PRO A 7 54.50 -43.16 5.29
C PRO A 7 53.94 -43.95 4.03
N ALA A 8 52.69 -43.64 3.59
CA ALA A 8 52.23 -43.44 2.19
C ALA A 8 51.05 -44.29 1.60
N LEU A 9 50.08 -43.51 1.08
CA LEU A 9 49.06 -43.69 0.02
C LEU A 9 47.64 -44.25 0.28
N LEU A 10 46.71 -43.28 0.33
CA LEU A 10 45.35 -43.13 -0.23
C LEU A 10 44.66 -44.33 -0.94
N ALA A 11 43.38 -44.60 -0.60
CA ALA A 11 42.21 -44.19 -1.39
C ALA A 11 40.86 -44.45 -0.65
N ALA A 12 39.87 -43.57 -0.94
CA ALA A 12 38.48 -43.41 -0.47
C ALA A 12 37.62 -44.70 -0.38
N GLY A 13 36.45 -44.78 0.30
CA GLY A 13 35.49 -43.90 0.99
C GLY A 13 34.41 -44.86 1.58
N LEU A 14 33.43 -44.56 2.42
CA LEU A 14 32.69 -43.37 2.83
C LEU A 14 32.35 -43.54 4.33
N LEU A 15 32.60 -42.49 5.12
CA LEU A 15 32.23 -42.39 6.54
C LEU A 15 31.00 -41.47 6.66
N PHE A 16 29.97 -41.93 7.36
CA PHE A 16 29.09 -41.04 8.11
C PHE A 16 29.90 -40.49 9.30
N PRO A 17 29.99 -39.17 9.55
CA PRO A 17 30.42 -38.67 10.83
C PRO A 17 29.23 -38.23 11.68
N ALA A 18 29.19 -38.87 12.85
CA ALA A 18 28.75 -38.42 14.17
C ALA A 18 28.07 -37.04 14.29
N ALA A 19 27.00 -37.06 15.09
CA ALA A 19 26.38 -35.90 15.72
C ALA A 19 27.42 -34.88 16.21
N VAL A 20 27.32 -33.66 15.69
CA VAL A 20 28.06 -32.52 16.20
C VAL A 20 27.48 -32.15 17.56
N SER A 21 28.34 -32.29 18.57
CA SER A 21 28.15 -31.76 19.92
C SER A 21 27.72 -30.30 19.86
N ALA A 22 26.68 -29.97 20.63
CA ALA A 22 26.35 -28.59 20.97
C ALA A 22 27.60 -27.87 21.48
N ASP A 23 27.81 -26.66 20.97
CA ASP A 23 28.89 -25.77 21.35
C ASP A 23 28.66 -25.31 22.80
N THR A 24 29.26 -26.02 23.75
CA THR A 24 29.25 -25.63 25.17
C THR A 24 30.31 -24.55 25.39
N ASN A 25 30.03 -23.32 24.96
CA ASN A 25 30.69 -22.18 25.57
C ASN A 25 30.20 -22.09 27.02
N PRO A 26 31.09 -21.93 28.02
CA PRO A 26 30.65 -21.70 29.40
C PRO A 26 29.78 -20.44 29.44
N PRO A 27 28.77 -20.37 30.32
CA PRO A 27 27.96 -19.17 30.48
C PRO A 27 28.90 -18.00 30.82
N VAL A 28 28.85 -16.95 30.00
CA VAL A 28 29.55 -15.70 30.30
C VAL A 28 28.94 -15.17 31.59
N GLU A 29 29.78 -14.97 32.62
CA GLU A 29 29.34 -14.39 33.89
C GLU A 29 28.55 -13.10 33.61
N PRO A 30 27.36 -12.91 34.21
CA PRO A 30 26.55 -11.73 33.98
C PRO A 30 27.35 -10.45 34.23
N MET A 31 27.27 -9.51 33.29
CA MET A 31 27.95 -8.22 33.37
C MET A 31 27.25 -7.33 34.40
N ALA A 32 27.99 -6.87 35.40
CA ALA A 32 27.52 -5.81 36.29
C ALA A 32 27.57 -4.46 35.55
N GLY A 33 26.49 -3.68 35.66
CA GLY A 33 26.43 -2.37 35.05
C GLY A 33 27.00 -1.25 35.94
N GLU A 34 27.37 -0.15 35.30
CA GLU A 34 27.83 1.09 35.94
C GLU A 34 26.63 1.95 36.34
N LYS A 35 26.49 2.27 37.63
CA LYS A 35 25.47 3.24 38.07
C LYS A 35 25.88 4.64 37.64
N LEU A 36 24.99 5.35 36.96
CA LEU A 36 25.22 6.75 36.64
C LEU A 36 25.21 7.60 37.90
N ASP A 37 26.04 8.63 37.94
CA ASP A 37 26.08 9.61 39.01
C ASP A 37 24.76 10.42 39.02
N PRO A 38 23.95 10.34 40.11
CA PRO A 38 22.69 11.09 40.20
C PRO A 38 22.84 12.61 40.09
N THR A 39 24.03 13.16 40.33
CA THR A 39 24.29 14.61 40.16
C THR A 39 24.26 15.06 38.70
N THR A 40 24.31 14.12 37.76
CA THR A 40 24.23 14.38 36.31
C THR A 40 22.81 14.37 35.76
N TYR A 41 21.83 14.04 36.61
CA TYR A 41 20.42 14.07 36.25
C TYR A 41 19.97 15.52 36.09
N GLY A 42 19.26 15.78 34.99
CA GLY A 42 18.67 17.08 34.72
C GLY A 42 17.54 17.40 35.70
N PRO A 43 17.08 18.67 35.70
CA PRO A 43 15.94 19.05 36.51
C PRO A 43 14.73 18.17 36.18
N ALA A 44 14.02 17.74 37.21
CA ALA A 44 12.76 17.03 37.09
C ALA A 44 11.60 18.01 37.24
N VAL A 45 10.65 17.97 36.31
CA VAL A 45 9.45 18.80 36.35
C VAL A 45 8.21 17.93 36.18
N ILE A 46 7.14 18.27 36.90
CA ILE A 46 5.80 17.76 36.60
C ILE A 46 5.08 18.89 35.87
N GLU A 47 4.66 18.61 34.65
CA GLU A 47 4.07 19.60 33.76
C GLU A 47 2.80 19.04 33.12
N ASP A 48 1.74 19.85 33.12
CA ASP A 48 0.49 19.54 32.44
C ASP A 48 0.63 19.76 30.93
N MET A 49 0.03 18.89 30.11
CA MET A 49 0.07 19.02 28.66
C MET A 49 -0.52 20.36 28.19
N ARG A 50 -1.49 20.93 28.92
CA ARG A 50 -2.02 22.26 28.60
C ARG A 50 -0.95 23.35 28.67
N ALA A 51 -0.03 23.26 29.63
CA ALA A 51 1.07 24.22 29.73
C ALA A 51 2.08 24.07 28.57
N VAL A 52 2.23 22.86 28.03
CA VAL A 52 3.02 22.61 26.82
C VAL A 52 2.38 23.26 25.60
N GLU A 53 1.07 23.08 25.43
CA GLU A 53 0.29 23.65 24.34
C GLU A 53 0.35 25.18 24.37
N ASP A 54 0.13 25.80 25.53
CA ASP A 54 0.22 27.25 25.70
C ASP A 54 1.64 27.75 25.37
N ARG A 55 2.68 27.02 25.78
CA ARG A 55 4.08 27.33 25.42
C ARG A 55 4.32 27.22 23.92
N ASP A 56 3.76 26.21 23.26
CA ASP A 56 3.95 26.00 21.83
C ASP A 56 3.25 27.07 20.98
N VAL A 57 2.06 27.51 21.41
CA VAL A 57 1.38 28.67 20.82
C VAL A 57 2.25 29.92 20.93
N LEU A 58 2.80 30.19 22.12
CA LEU A 58 3.70 31.33 22.31
C LEU A 58 4.98 31.24 21.48
N ARG A 59 5.57 30.04 21.34
CA ARG A 59 6.73 29.81 20.48
C ARG A 59 6.41 30.18 19.03
N ARG A 60 5.28 29.70 18.49
CA ARG A 60 4.84 30.02 17.13
C ARG A 60 4.62 31.53 16.94
N VAL A 61 3.98 32.19 17.91
CA VAL A 61 3.82 33.66 17.89
C VAL A 61 5.17 34.38 17.95
N PHE A 62 6.13 33.89 18.75
CA PHE A 62 7.47 34.46 18.84
C PHE A 62 8.27 34.29 17.55
N GLU A 63 8.24 33.10 16.95
CA GLU A 63 8.88 32.82 15.65
C GLU A 63 8.30 33.69 14.52
N LEU A 64 7.01 34.02 14.59
CA LEU A 64 6.35 34.96 13.68
C LEU A 64 6.67 36.45 13.96
N THR A 65 7.12 36.80 15.18
CA THR A 65 7.39 38.20 15.61
C THR A 65 8.88 38.58 15.67
N GLN A 66 9.80 37.65 15.39
CA GLN A 66 11.23 37.97 15.21
C GLN A 66 11.43 38.73 13.88
N PRO A 67 11.99 39.96 13.90
CA PRO A 67 12.22 40.71 12.67
C PRO A 67 13.42 40.14 11.90
N PRO A 68 13.32 39.86 10.59
CA PRO A 68 14.51 39.67 9.76
C PRO A 68 15.29 40.99 9.66
N ALA A 69 16.60 40.89 9.46
CA ALA A 69 17.41 42.05 9.07
C ALA A 69 16.95 42.52 7.67
N GLU A 70 16.62 43.83 7.54
CA GLU A 70 16.05 44.53 6.35
C GLU A 70 14.49 44.43 6.21
N PRO A 71 13.83 45.42 5.57
CA PRO A 71 12.65 46.08 6.13
C PRO A 71 11.36 45.22 6.09
N GLY A 72 10.99 44.73 7.28
CA GLY A 72 9.62 44.49 7.79
C GLY A 72 8.66 43.60 6.97
N PRO A 73 8.16 42.46 7.50
CA PRO A 73 7.07 41.71 6.89
C PRO A 73 5.76 42.54 6.95
N ARG A 74 5.01 42.59 5.85
CA ARG A 74 3.64 43.13 5.83
C ARG A 74 2.68 41.98 6.13
N LEU A 75 1.81 42.13 7.12
CA LEU A 75 0.71 41.19 7.39
C LEU A 75 -0.29 41.23 6.23
N GLY A 76 -0.90 40.08 5.92
CA GLY A 76 -1.92 39.97 4.87
C GLY A 76 -3.17 40.79 5.22
N ALA A 77 -3.82 41.38 4.22
CA ALA A 77 -5.02 42.19 4.43
C ALA A 77 -6.09 41.90 3.37
N TRP A 78 -7.34 41.80 3.77
CA TRP A 78 -8.48 41.80 2.85
C TRP A 78 -8.68 43.18 2.24
N GLN A 79 -8.66 43.26 0.90
CA GLN A 79 -8.82 44.53 0.19
C GLN A 79 -9.58 44.35 -1.12
N VAL A 80 -10.48 45.29 -1.43
CA VAL A 80 -11.06 45.42 -2.77
C VAL A 80 -9.95 45.86 -3.73
N PRO A 81 -9.72 45.18 -4.86
CA PRO A 81 -8.63 45.52 -5.75
C PRO A 81 -8.77 46.92 -6.34
N PRO A 82 -7.69 47.55 -6.81
CA PRO A 82 -7.80 48.78 -7.58
C PRO A 82 -8.50 48.51 -8.92
N ALA A 83 -9.32 49.44 -9.42
CA ALA A 83 -10.11 49.26 -10.64
C ALA A 83 -9.35 48.63 -11.85
N PRO A 84 -8.08 48.99 -12.16
CA PRO A 84 -7.36 48.35 -13.28
C PRO A 84 -6.98 46.87 -13.08
N ALA A 85 -7.04 46.39 -11.83
CA ALA A 85 -6.75 45.02 -11.41
C ALA A 85 -8.01 44.24 -10.99
N ALA A 86 -9.18 44.90 -10.90
CA ALA A 86 -10.46 44.25 -10.64
C ALA A 86 -10.94 43.52 -11.91
N ARG A 87 -10.43 42.30 -12.13
CA ARG A 87 -10.68 41.51 -13.35
C ARG A 87 -11.36 40.18 -13.08
N HIS A 88 -11.56 39.85 -11.81
CA HIS A 88 -11.95 38.53 -11.33
C HIS A 88 -13.23 38.57 -10.48
N ALA A 89 -14.13 39.52 -10.77
CA ALA A 89 -15.45 39.54 -10.15
C ALA A 89 -16.33 38.48 -10.83
N ALA A 90 -16.99 37.64 -10.05
CA ALA A 90 -18.00 36.71 -10.52
C ALA A 90 -19.35 37.42 -10.73
N SER A 91 -19.66 38.40 -9.88
CA SER A 91 -20.80 39.29 -10.01
C SER A 91 -20.38 40.75 -9.88
N GLY A 92 -21.10 41.67 -10.54
CA GLY A 92 -20.78 43.10 -10.46
C GLY A 92 -19.40 43.50 -11.01
N GLU A 93 -18.74 44.45 -10.35
CA GLU A 93 -17.40 44.97 -10.68
C GLU A 93 -16.39 44.81 -9.53
N ARG A 94 -16.81 44.38 -8.34
CA ARG A 94 -15.99 44.35 -7.12
C ARG A 94 -16.03 42.98 -6.45
N TYR A 95 -14.89 42.64 -5.86
CA TYR A 95 -14.67 41.44 -5.05
C TYR A 95 -13.56 41.78 -4.05
N VAL A 96 -13.25 40.89 -3.11
CA VAL A 96 -12.16 41.10 -2.15
C VAL A 96 -10.97 40.19 -2.47
N MET A 97 -9.75 40.70 -2.37
CA MET A 97 -8.51 39.93 -2.53
C MET A 97 -7.68 39.93 -1.25
N ASN A 98 -6.83 38.91 -1.08
CA ASN A 98 -5.82 38.91 -0.02
C ASN A 98 -4.57 39.73 -0.44
N LYS A 99 -4.57 41.01 -0.08
CA LYS A 99 -3.45 41.93 -0.25
C LYS A 99 -2.21 41.41 0.47
N TRP A 100 -1.06 41.52 -0.19
CA TRP A 100 0.25 40.95 0.22
C TRP A 100 0.34 39.42 0.16
N GLY A 101 -0.74 38.73 -0.23
CA GLY A 101 -0.72 37.33 -0.61
C GLY A 101 -0.56 36.38 0.57
N ALA A 102 -0.96 36.74 1.80
CA ALA A 102 -0.86 35.81 2.92
C ALA A 102 -1.66 34.54 2.61
N ALA A 103 -0.98 33.39 2.71
CA ALA A 103 -1.53 32.08 2.38
C ALA A 103 -2.73 31.70 3.25
N ARG A 104 -2.83 32.28 4.45
CA ARG A 104 -3.94 32.07 5.38
C ARG A 104 -4.63 33.39 5.68
N MET A 105 -5.93 33.44 5.39
CA MET A 105 -6.77 34.59 5.70
C MET A 105 -8.08 34.11 6.33
N ALA A 106 -8.60 34.84 7.32
CA ALA A 106 -9.78 34.42 8.06
C ALA A 106 -10.89 35.47 8.08
N ILE A 107 -12.11 34.95 8.28
CA ILE A 107 -13.36 35.71 8.39
C ILE A 107 -14.14 35.15 9.59
N GLY A 108 -14.43 36.00 10.56
CA GLY A 108 -15.26 35.70 11.73
C GLY A 108 -16.72 36.11 11.52
N PHE A 109 -17.64 35.30 11.99
CA PHE A 109 -19.08 35.53 11.94
C PHE A 109 -19.62 35.92 13.34
N PRO A 110 -20.58 36.84 13.43
CA PRO A 110 -21.12 37.31 14.72
C PRO A 110 -21.99 36.26 15.42
N SER A 111 -22.43 35.23 14.69
CA SER A 111 -23.16 34.06 15.18
C SER A 111 -22.80 32.85 14.33
N ARG A 112 -23.23 31.65 14.75
CA ARG A 112 -23.01 30.43 13.95
C ARG A 112 -23.70 30.55 12.58
N VAL A 113 -23.02 30.07 11.55
CA VAL A 113 -23.51 30.03 10.16
C VAL A 113 -23.26 28.67 9.53
N ASP A 114 -24.14 28.28 8.61
CA ASP A 114 -23.81 27.30 7.58
C ASP A 114 -23.20 28.07 6.41
N LEU A 115 -21.90 27.88 6.17
CA LEU A 115 -21.14 28.52 5.10
C LEU A 115 -21.17 27.62 3.87
N HIS A 116 -21.85 28.08 2.81
CA HIS A 116 -22.09 27.29 1.59
C HIS A 116 -20.90 27.35 0.64
N GLY A 117 -20.34 28.53 0.41
CA GLY A 117 -19.26 28.71 -0.56
C GLY A 117 -19.01 30.15 -0.95
N ALA A 118 -18.12 30.33 -1.92
CA ALA A 118 -17.84 31.60 -2.59
C ALA A 118 -17.33 31.34 -4.01
N PHE A 119 -17.47 32.32 -4.90
CA PHE A 119 -16.66 32.34 -6.11
C PHE A 119 -15.23 32.72 -5.76
N VAL A 120 -14.28 31.93 -6.24
CA VAL A 120 -12.85 32.12 -5.97
C VAL A 120 -12.08 32.14 -7.28
N ALA A 121 -11.15 33.08 -7.39
CA ALA A 121 -10.21 33.15 -8.51
C ALA A 121 -8.79 33.31 -7.98
N GLY A 122 -7.83 32.68 -8.64
CA GLY A 122 -6.42 33.06 -8.50
C GLY A 122 -6.23 34.51 -8.95
N HIS A 123 -5.57 35.31 -8.12
CA HIS A 123 -5.48 36.76 -8.31
C HIS A 123 -4.07 37.23 -8.62
N GLY A 124 -3.90 38.13 -9.58
CA GLY A 124 -2.59 38.72 -9.91
C GLY A 124 -1.90 38.08 -11.11
N ASP A 125 -0.56 38.05 -11.12
CA ASP A 125 0.20 37.41 -12.19
C ASP A 125 -0.06 35.89 -12.18
N PRO A 126 -0.29 35.22 -13.32
CA PRO A 126 -0.48 33.78 -13.37
C PRO A 126 0.60 32.94 -12.68
N ALA A 127 1.83 33.46 -12.58
CA ALA A 127 2.93 32.81 -11.86
C ALA A 127 2.90 33.02 -10.33
N GLN A 128 1.95 33.80 -9.82
CA GLN A 128 1.82 34.19 -8.41
C GLN A 128 0.40 33.94 -7.85
N ALA A 129 -0.59 33.77 -8.72
CA ALA A 129 -1.97 33.45 -8.36
C ALA A 129 -2.07 32.08 -7.67
N ALA A 130 -2.88 31.99 -6.62
CA ALA A 130 -3.16 30.75 -5.92
C ALA A 130 -3.77 29.72 -6.89
N THR A 131 -3.21 28.52 -6.90
CA THR A 131 -3.73 27.39 -7.71
C THR A 131 -4.47 26.37 -6.88
N CYS A 132 -4.37 26.45 -5.55
CA CYS A 132 -5.04 25.57 -4.60
C CYS A 132 -5.51 26.35 -3.37
N LEU A 133 -6.70 26.02 -2.87
CA LEU A 133 -7.29 26.59 -1.64
C LEU A 133 -8.02 25.48 -0.86
N ARG A 134 -8.12 25.61 0.46
CA ARG A 134 -9.09 24.87 1.28
C ARG A 134 -9.71 25.79 2.33
N ALA A 135 -10.90 25.44 2.81
CA ALA A 135 -11.60 26.17 3.87
C ALA A 135 -11.61 25.38 5.18
N ILE A 136 -11.30 26.06 6.28
CA ILE A 136 -11.21 25.51 7.63
C ILE A 136 -12.24 26.20 8.51
N GLY A 137 -13.24 25.45 8.96
CA GLY A 137 -14.30 25.91 9.84
C GLY A 137 -13.93 25.78 11.31
N TYR A 138 -14.13 26.86 12.05
CA TYR A 138 -13.94 26.94 13.50
C TYR A 138 -15.27 27.19 14.21
N ARG A 139 -15.37 26.69 15.44
CA ARG A 139 -16.46 26.95 16.38
C ARG A 139 -15.85 27.18 17.76
N ASP A 140 -16.16 28.31 18.38
CA ASP A 140 -15.70 28.69 19.71
C ASP A 140 -14.15 28.61 19.85
N GLY A 141 -13.43 28.94 18.77
CA GLY A 141 -11.97 28.87 18.69
C GLY A 141 -11.38 27.48 18.42
N GLN A 142 -12.21 26.45 18.27
CA GLN A 142 -11.77 25.09 17.91
C GLN A 142 -12.05 24.80 16.45
N ARG A 143 -11.09 24.19 15.74
CA ARG A 143 -11.31 23.68 14.38
C ARG A 143 -12.31 22.52 14.43
N VAL A 144 -13.41 22.64 13.70
CA VAL A 144 -14.50 21.63 13.71
C VAL A 144 -14.69 20.94 12.37
N GLN A 145 -14.39 21.59 11.25
CA GLN A 145 -14.61 21.05 9.89
C GLN A 145 -13.54 21.59 8.94
N VAL A 146 -13.16 20.81 7.92
CA VAL A 146 -12.20 21.21 6.87
C VAL A 146 -12.59 20.58 5.56
N THR A 147 -12.51 21.35 4.48
CA THR A 147 -12.70 20.85 3.13
C THR A 147 -11.45 20.10 2.65
N GLY A 148 -11.61 19.26 1.63
CA GLY A 148 -10.46 18.88 0.79
C GLY A 148 -9.81 20.11 0.14
N TRP A 149 -8.66 19.90 -0.50
CA TRP A 149 -8.05 20.95 -1.34
C TRP A 149 -8.83 21.11 -2.64
N PHE A 150 -9.30 22.32 -2.91
CA PHE A 150 -9.74 22.74 -4.23
C PHE A 150 -8.48 23.01 -5.06
N VAL A 151 -8.16 22.11 -5.98
CA VAL A 151 -6.96 22.18 -6.83
C VAL A 151 -7.31 22.68 -8.23
N GLY A 152 -6.37 23.35 -8.88
CA GLY A 152 -6.55 23.83 -10.26
C GLY A 152 -7.25 25.18 -10.37
N LEU A 153 -7.24 26.00 -9.32
CA LEU A 153 -7.79 27.36 -9.37
C LEU A 153 -7.14 28.16 -10.50
N THR A 154 -7.99 28.73 -11.34
CA THR A 154 -7.57 29.56 -12.46
C THR A 154 -7.79 31.04 -12.15
N ALA A 155 -7.44 31.91 -13.10
CA ALA A 155 -7.76 33.33 -12.99
C ALA A 155 -9.26 33.62 -13.26
N GLU A 156 -10.03 32.63 -13.71
CA GLU A 156 -11.48 32.78 -13.87
C GLU A 156 -12.17 32.46 -12.53
N PRO A 157 -13.18 33.24 -12.11
CA PRO A 157 -13.92 32.95 -10.89
C PRO A 157 -14.70 31.64 -10.99
N GLU A 158 -14.43 30.72 -10.07
CA GLU A 158 -15.08 29.42 -9.98
C GLU A 158 -15.79 29.27 -8.62
N TRP A 159 -16.99 28.70 -8.62
CA TRP A 159 -17.71 28.44 -7.39
C TRP A 159 -17.05 27.31 -6.60
N LEU A 160 -16.56 27.60 -5.41
CA LEU A 160 -16.06 26.60 -4.47
C LEU A 160 -17.11 26.33 -3.38
N GLU A 161 -17.62 25.11 -3.36
CA GLU A 161 -18.57 24.63 -2.36
C GLU A 161 -17.83 24.23 -1.09
N PHE A 162 -17.99 25.03 -0.03
CA PHE A 162 -17.31 24.84 1.25
C PHE A 162 -18.08 23.93 2.22
N ASP A 163 -19.41 24.01 2.24
CA ASP A 163 -20.32 23.21 3.07
C ASP A 163 -19.91 23.06 4.55
N LEU A 164 -19.53 24.17 5.19
CA LEU A 164 -19.11 24.17 6.60
C LEU A 164 -20.30 24.53 7.51
N ALA A 165 -20.83 23.56 8.25
CA ALA A 165 -22.06 23.71 9.02
C ALA A 165 -21.86 24.24 10.46
N GLY A 166 -22.63 25.25 10.86
CA GLY A 166 -22.64 25.82 12.21
C GLY A 166 -21.27 26.28 12.72
N ILE A 167 -20.48 26.94 11.87
CA ILE A 167 -19.18 27.55 12.21
C ILE A 167 -19.35 29.02 12.64
N ASP A 168 -18.43 29.55 13.44
CA ASP A 168 -18.38 31.00 13.77
C ASP A 168 -17.13 31.70 13.23
N ARG A 169 -16.21 30.96 12.62
CA ARG A 169 -15.06 31.51 11.89
C ARG A 169 -14.63 30.56 10.77
N VAL A 170 -14.24 31.10 9.63
CA VAL A 170 -13.60 30.35 8.55
C VAL A 170 -12.20 30.88 8.30
N GLU A 171 -11.23 29.98 8.11
CA GLU A 171 -9.89 30.30 7.62
C GLU A 171 -9.71 29.67 6.25
N LEU A 172 -9.31 30.49 5.29
CA LEU A 172 -9.01 30.07 3.93
C LEU A 172 -7.50 29.92 3.81
N GLU A 173 -7.08 28.69 3.54
CA GLU A 173 -5.68 28.30 3.40
C GLU A 173 -5.38 28.01 1.94
N ALA A 174 -4.50 28.81 1.33
CA ALA A 174 -3.97 28.63 0.00
C ALA A 174 -2.58 28.01 0.03
N LEU A 175 -2.25 27.15 -0.94
CA LEU A 175 -0.87 26.71 -1.09
C LEU A 175 -0.03 27.88 -1.61
N PRO A 176 1.09 28.23 -0.93
CA PRO A 176 1.96 29.30 -1.39
C PRO A 176 2.51 29.05 -2.80
N VAL A 177 2.46 30.08 -3.64
CA VAL A 177 2.94 30.02 -5.03
C VAL A 177 4.26 30.79 -5.19
N ASN A 178 4.50 31.80 -4.35
CA ASN A 178 5.75 32.56 -4.34
C ASN A 178 6.06 33.06 -2.92
N HIS A 179 7.22 32.70 -2.35
CA HIS A 179 7.73 33.31 -1.09
C HIS A 179 6.75 33.22 0.11
N ASN A 180 6.11 32.06 0.32
CA ASN A 180 5.03 31.86 1.29
C ASN A 180 3.75 32.69 1.02
N ALA A 181 3.63 33.27 -0.16
CA ALA A 181 2.47 34.02 -0.58
C ALA A 181 1.70 33.34 -1.72
N ALA A 182 0.38 33.46 -1.69
CA ALA A 182 -0.56 33.03 -2.71
C ALA A 182 -1.67 34.07 -2.80
N TRP A 183 -1.96 34.58 -3.99
CA TRP A 183 -2.98 35.61 -4.17
C TRP A 183 -4.27 35.00 -4.73
N TYR A 184 -5.39 35.28 -4.08
CA TYR A 184 -6.73 34.88 -4.52
C TYR A 184 -7.75 35.98 -4.23
N GLY A 185 -8.84 35.96 -4.99
CA GLY A 185 -10.01 36.79 -4.80
C GLY A 185 -11.20 35.95 -4.35
N LEU A 186 -12.10 36.55 -3.57
CA LEU A 186 -13.39 36.01 -3.18
C LEU A 186 -14.50 36.94 -3.63
N ASP A 187 -15.54 36.36 -4.20
CA ASP A 187 -16.77 37.04 -4.58
C ASP A 187 -18.00 36.20 -4.20
N ASP A 188 -19.16 36.85 -4.05
CA ASP A 188 -20.44 36.23 -3.66
C ASP A 188 -20.34 35.26 -2.46
N LEU A 189 -19.67 35.66 -1.38
CA LEU A 189 -19.53 34.84 -0.17
C LEU A 189 -20.92 34.55 0.40
N SER A 190 -21.33 33.28 0.41
CA SER A 190 -22.70 32.87 0.69
C SER A 190 -22.81 32.01 1.95
N PHE A 191 -23.64 32.45 2.90
CA PHE A 191 -23.83 31.75 4.17
C PHE A 191 -25.25 31.92 4.71
N THR A 192 -25.68 31.05 5.62
CA THR A 192 -26.96 31.14 6.32
C THR A 192 -26.75 31.17 7.84
N PRO A 193 -27.15 32.24 8.54
CA PRO A 193 -27.14 32.26 10.00
C PRO A 193 -28.02 31.16 10.59
N VAL A 194 -27.51 30.47 11.62
CA VAL A 194 -28.21 29.36 12.29
C VAL A 194 -28.20 29.50 13.81
N ASP A 195 -29.20 28.92 14.47
CA ASP A 195 -29.23 28.83 15.93
C ASP A 195 -28.35 27.68 16.46
N ALA A 196 -28.29 27.53 17.79
CA ALA A 196 -27.51 26.47 18.43
C ALA A 196 -27.95 25.04 18.04
N ALA A 197 -29.15 24.87 17.49
CA ALA A 197 -29.70 23.61 17.01
C ALA A 197 -29.55 23.43 15.49
N GLY A 198 -28.84 24.34 14.80
CA GLY A 198 -28.63 24.27 13.34
C GLY A 198 -29.85 24.71 12.53
N ARG A 199 -30.81 25.42 13.13
CA ARG A 199 -32.00 25.91 12.41
C ARG A 199 -31.71 27.28 11.79
N PRO A 200 -32.05 27.51 10.51
CA PRO A 200 -31.88 28.82 9.87
C PRO A 200 -32.58 29.94 10.64
N LEU A 201 -31.83 30.98 10.99
CA LEU A 201 -32.33 32.20 11.62
C LEU A 201 -32.81 33.24 10.60
N SER A 202 -32.30 33.16 9.36
CA SER A 202 -32.68 34.02 8.24
C SER A 202 -32.58 33.28 6.91
N GLN A 203 -32.95 33.97 5.82
CA GLN A 203 -32.59 33.54 4.48
C GLN A 203 -31.07 33.62 4.27
N MET A 204 -30.57 32.94 3.24
CA MET A 204 -29.17 32.99 2.81
C MET A 204 -28.73 34.44 2.55
N VAL A 205 -27.56 34.78 3.07
CA VAL A 205 -26.87 36.04 2.84
C VAL A 205 -25.81 35.80 1.77
N ILE A 206 -25.73 36.68 0.78
CA ILE A 206 -24.72 36.68 -0.27
C ILE A 206 -24.03 38.04 -0.21
N LEU A 207 -22.70 38.05 -0.07
CA LEU A 207 -21.90 39.27 -0.10
C LEU A 207 -21.29 39.46 -1.49
N ASP A 208 -21.87 40.37 -2.28
CA ASP A 208 -21.47 40.70 -3.66
C ASP A 208 -20.43 41.84 -3.74
N PHE A 209 -20.02 42.40 -2.61
CA PHE A 209 -19.05 43.49 -2.47
C PHE A 209 -19.37 44.80 -3.25
N GLU A 210 -20.58 44.96 -3.78
CA GLU A 210 -20.94 46.07 -4.66
C GLU A 210 -21.22 47.39 -3.91
N ASP A 211 -21.33 47.36 -2.59
CA ASP A 211 -21.42 48.53 -1.72
C ASP A 211 -20.04 49.04 -1.26
N THR A 212 -18.95 48.39 -1.68
CA THR A 212 -17.57 48.82 -1.38
C THR A 212 -17.01 49.80 -2.42
N TYR A 213 -15.83 50.40 -2.18
CA TYR A 213 -15.08 51.15 -3.19
C TYR A 213 -13.72 50.52 -3.48
N PHE A 214 -13.19 50.70 -4.70
CA PHE A 214 -11.87 50.18 -5.07
C PHE A 214 -10.78 50.63 -4.09
N LYS A 215 -9.89 49.69 -3.73
CA LYS A 215 -8.85 49.84 -2.69
C LYS A 215 -9.35 49.93 -1.24
N GLN A 216 -10.66 49.80 -0.99
CA GLN A 216 -11.17 49.70 0.38
C GLN A 216 -10.57 48.47 1.06
N GLU A 217 -9.98 48.66 2.23
CA GLU A 217 -9.43 47.58 3.06
C GLU A 217 -10.53 47.14 4.04
N LEU A 218 -10.83 45.84 4.06
CA LEU A 218 -11.85 45.27 4.94
C LEU A 218 -11.25 44.75 6.24
N THR A 219 -9.95 44.46 6.26
CA THR A 219 -9.24 43.99 7.47
C THR A 219 -9.50 44.87 8.68
N GLY A 220 -9.87 44.26 9.80
CA GLY A 220 -10.22 44.97 11.04
C GLY A 220 -11.52 45.78 10.97
N SER A 221 -12.27 45.72 9.88
CA SER A 221 -13.60 46.33 9.74
C SER A 221 -14.71 45.37 10.13
N ASP A 222 -15.91 45.92 10.31
CA ASP A 222 -17.17 45.23 10.55
C ASP A 222 -18.03 45.12 9.27
N TYR A 223 -17.40 45.04 8.09
CA TYR A 223 -18.12 44.96 6.81
C TYR A 223 -19.09 43.76 6.80
N ALA A 224 -20.36 44.05 6.50
CA ALA A 224 -21.49 43.12 6.60
C ALA A 224 -21.70 42.48 8.00
N GLY A 225 -21.17 43.10 9.06
CA GLY A 225 -21.18 42.56 10.42
C GLY A 225 -20.18 41.43 10.66
N LEU A 226 -19.29 41.16 9.70
CA LEU A 226 -18.25 40.13 9.79
C LEU A 226 -16.93 40.73 10.29
N THR A 227 -16.11 39.91 10.92
CA THR A 227 -14.73 40.29 11.30
C THR A 227 -13.77 39.80 10.21
N TRP A 228 -13.14 40.73 9.49
CA TRP A 228 -12.14 40.41 8.48
C TRP A 228 -10.75 40.44 9.11
N GLU A 229 -10.12 39.28 9.27
CA GLU A 229 -8.89 39.14 10.06
C GLU A 229 -7.62 39.41 9.24
N GLU A 230 -6.52 39.76 9.93
CA GLU A 230 -5.19 39.86 9.34
C GLU A 230 -4.63 38.46 9.03
N GLY A 231 -3.83 38.35 7.95
CA GLY A 231 -3.24 37.06 7.56
C GLY A 231 -2.11 36.61 8.48
N SER A 232 -1.99 35.29 8.71
CA SER A 232 -1.10 34.72 9.74
C SER A 232 0.33 34.39 9.30
N GLU A 233 0.73 34.66 8.06
CA GLU A 233 2.07 34.39 7.52
C GLU A 233 2.74 35.64 6.94
N GLY A 234 3.99 35.93 7.36
CA GLY A 234 4.78 37.09 6.91
C GLY A 234 5.65 36.82 5.69
N PHE A 235 5.78 37.82 4.81
CA PHE A 235 6.59 37.81 3.58
C PHE A 235 8.10 37.60 3.86
N ARG A 236 8.74 36.60 3.21
CA ARG A 236 10.22 36.47 3.15
C ARG A 236 10.68 36.53 1.69
N ARG A 237 11.49 37.53 1.31
CA ARG A 237 12.17 37.54 0.00
C ARG A 237 13.36 36.60 0.00
N LEU A 238 13.48 35.76 -1.02
CA LEU A 238 14.77 35.23 -1.45
C LEU A 238 15.02 35.72 -2.89
N ASP A 239 16.11 36.44 -3.06
CA ASP A 239 16.62 36.86 -4.36
C ASP A 239 17.26 35.63 -5.03
N ASP A 240 16.65 35.12 -6.09
CA ASP A 240 17.28 34.71 -7.36
C ASP A 240 16.24 34.03 -8.27
N ALA A 241 16.21 34.43 -9.53
CA ALA A 241 15.22 34.02 -10.53
C ALA A 241 15.30 32.53 -10.88
N VAL A 242 14.16 31.83 -10.88
CA VAL A 242 13.94 30.56 -11.58
C VAL A 242 13.13 30.83 -12.86
N PRO A 243 13.55 30.34 -14.05
CA PRO A 243 12.74 30.44 -15.27
C PRO A 243 11.45 29.63 -15.15
N GLY A 244 10.33 30.17 -15.63
CA GLY A 244 8.99 29.63 -15.41
C GLY A 244 8.68 28.26 -16.05
N PRO A 245 7.66 27.54 -15.55
CA PRO A 245 7.17 26.29 -16.14
C PRO A 245 6.39 26.53 -17.44
N ARG A 246 6.56 25.65 -18.44
CA ARG A 246 5.65 25.49 -19.59
C ARG A 246 4.57 24.47 -19.23
N THR A 247 3.33 24.76 -19.65
CA THR A 247 2.08 24.05 -19.35
C THR A 247 1.98 22.61 -19.89
N PRO A 248 1.36 21.68 -19.13
CA PRO A 248 0.69 20.49 -19.67
C PRO A 248 -0.79 20.76 -20.02
N PRO A 249 -1.40 20.08 -21.01
CA PRO A 249 -2.84 20.14 -21.27
C PRO A 249 -3.68 19.19 -20.40
N ALA A 250 -4.94 19.59 -20.19
CA ALA A 250 -5.98 19.05 -19.31
C ALA A 250 -6.55 17.65 -19.68
N PRO A 251 -7.24 16.96 -18.74
CA PRO A 251 -7.78 15.61 -18.92
C PRO A 251 -9.21 15.59 -19.52
N PRO A 252 -9.61 14.48 -20.19
CA PRO A 252 -11.01 14.08 -20.38
C PRO A 252 -11.40 12.83 -19.53
N PRO A 253 -12.70 12.48 -19.46
CA PRO A 253 -13.40 12.09 -18.22
C PRO A 253 -13.61 10.58 -18.01
N ASP A 254 -14.02 10.26 -16.77
CA ASP A 254 -14.34 8.96 -16.16
C ASP A 254 -15.01 7.90 -17.05
N ALA A 255 -14.50 6.66 -16.97
CA ALA A 255 -15.27 5.41 -17.05
C ALA A 255 -14.44 4.23 -16.46
N PRO A 256 -15.08 3.10 -16.12
CA PRO A 256 -15.07 2.46 -14.81
C PRO A 256 -13.88 1.53 -14.53
N PHE A 257 -13.64 1.28 -13.24
CA PHE A 257 -12.78 0.21 -12.74
C PHE A 257 -13.21 -1.16 -13.32
N ASP A 258 -12.26 -1.87 -13.92
CA ASP A 258 -12.37 -3.30 -14.20
C ASP A 258 -11.20 -4.03 -13.51
N GLU A 259 -11.55 -4.89 -12.55
CA GLU A 259 -10.64 -5.81 -11.89
C GLU A 259 -10.45 -7.07 -12.75
N ARG A 260 -9.20 -7.34 -13.16
CA ARG A 260 -8.56 -8.65 -13.47
C ARG A 260 -7.61 -8.51 -14.67
N GLY A 261 -6.43 -9.10 -14.69
CA GLY A 261 -5.77 -9.97 -13.73
C GLY A 261 -4.41 -10.39 -14.27
N ASP A 262 -3.38 -10.31 -13.44
CA ASP A 262 -2.08 -10.92 -13.68
C ASP A 262 -2.15 -12.41 -13.39
N ALA A 263 -2.00 -13.24 -14.43
CA ALA A 263 -1.76 -14.66 -14.28
C ALA A 263 -0.25 -14.93 -14.38
N GLY A 264 0.39 -15.03 -13.21
CA GLY A 264 1.77 -15.45 -13.06
C GLY A 264 1.95 -16.31 -11.79
N GLY A 265 1.62 -17.59 -11.91
CA GLY A 265 2.06 -18.69 -11.04
C GLY A 265 2.23 -18.42 -9.53
N LEU A 266 1.11 -18.34 -8.80
CA LEU A 266 1.10 -18.55 -7.35
C LEU A 266 0.34 -19.84 -7.05
N VAL A 267 1.01 -20.79 -6.39
CA VAL A 267 0.32 -21.87 -5.69
C VAL A 267 -0.57 -21.21 -4.64
N SER A 268 -1.89 -21.33 -4.84
CA SER A 268 -2.91 -20.82 -3.93
C SER A 268 -2.63 -21.25 -2.50
N GLY A 269 -2.44 -20.24 -1.66
CA GLY A 269 -2.29 -20.31 -0.23
C GLY A 269 -2.57 -18.92 0.33
N VAL A 270 -3.67 -18.29 -0.09
CA VAL A 270 -4.00 -16.91 0.30
C VAL A 270 -4.22 -16.87 1.82
N ILE A 271 -3.26 -16.33 2.55
CA ILE A 271 -3.44 -15.88 3.94
C ILE A 271 -4.24 -14.58 3.85
N ASP A 272 -5.32 -14.49 4.61
CA ASP A 272 -6.15 -13.29 4.64
C ASP A 272 -5.35 -12.10 5.17
N PRO A 273 -5.39 -10.95 4.48
CA PRO A 273 -4.73 -9.76 4.98
C PRO A 273 -5.44 -9.19 6.22
N PRO A 274 -4.74 -8.38 7.04
CA PRO A 274 -5.37 -7.67 8.14
C PRO A 274 -6.52 -6.79 7.63
N THR A 275 -7.65 -6.79 8.33
CA THR A 275 -8.74 -5.84 8.07
C THR A 275 -8.39 -4.48 8.69
N ILE A 276 -8.46 -3.41 7.90
CA ILE A 276 -8.34 -2.03 8.36
C ILE A 276 -9.70 -1.59 8.95
N LEU A 277 -9.75 -1.40 10.27
CA LEU A 277 -10.98 -1.03 10.99
C LEU A 277 -11.17 0.49 11.09
N LEU A 278 -10.07 1.22 11.16
CA LEU A 278 -9.99 2.67 11.20
C LEU A 278 -8.62 3.07 10.68
N SER A 279 -8.54 4.13 9.89
CA SER A 279 -7.26 4.74 9.55
C SER A 279 -7.41 6.23 9.32
N PHE A 280 -6.38 7.00 9.64
CA PHE A 280 -6.38 8.45 9.52
C PHE A 280 -4.96 8.99 9.35
N GLU A 281 -4.88 10.22 8.88
CA GLU A 281 -3.64 10.99 8.73
C GLU A 281 -3.08 11.37 10.12
N GLY A 282 -1.79 11.15 10.31
CA GLY A 282 -1.04 11.63 11.46
C GLY A 282 -0.33 12.95 11.16
N VAL A 283 0.79 13.19 11.83
CA VAL A 283 1.66 14.35 11.64
C VAL A 283 2.28 14.31 10.25
N ARG A 284 2.34 15.49 9.64
CA ARG A 284 3.08 15.75 8.41
C ARG A 284 4.14 16.82 8.57
N ARG A 285 5.04 16.90 7.59
CA ARG A 285 6.06 17.94 7.54
C ARG A 285 5.42 19.32 7.51
N GLY A 286 5.83 20.18 8.45
CA GLY A 286 5.34 21.55 8.61
C GLY A 286 4.40 21.71 9.80
N ASP A 287 3.81 20.63 10.30
CA ASP A 287 2.95 20.68 11.47
C ASP A 287 3.71 21.15 12.71
N ALA A 288 2.99 21.85 13.60
CA ALA A 288 3.57 22.59 14.72
C ALA A 288 4.79 23.45 14.32
N GLY A 289 4.85 23.95 13.08
CA GLY A 289 5.97 24.76 12.60
C GLY A 289 7.30 24.01 12.50
N GLN A 290 7.28 22.68 12.37
CA GLN A 290 8.47 21.83 12.29
C GLN A 290 8.64 21.25 10.90
N SER A 291 9.79 21.46 10.28
CA SER A 291 10.06 21.03 8.91
C SER A 291 11.19 20.00 8.80
N SER A 292 11.49 19.30 9.91
CA SER A 292 12.59 18.33 9.98
C SER A 292 12.40 17.18 9.00
N PHE A 293 13.52 16.65 8.51
CA PHE A 293 13.60 15.39 7.80
C PHE A 293 14.93 14.70 8.17
N PRO A 294 15.00 13.36 8.11
CA PRO A 294 13.88 12.44 7.86
C PRO A 294 12.80 12.47 8.95
N PRO A 295 11.54 12.09 8.66
CA PRO A 295 10.58 11.69 9.69
C PRO A 295 11.01 10.39 10.36
N ASP A 296 11.22 10.42 11.67
CA ASP A 296 11.44 9.19 12.42
C ASP A 296 10.17 8.90 13.20
N SER A 297 9.29 8.09 12.60
CA SER A 297 7.92 7.88 13.08
C SER A 297 7.81 6.80 14.17
N CYS A 298 7.15 7.14 15.28
CA CYS A 298 6.88 6.20 16.36
C CYS A 298 5.53 6.51 16.99
N GLY A 299 4.72 5.50 17.29
CA GLY A 299 3.39 5.70 17.84
C GLY A 299 2.86 4.48 18.55
N ALA A 300 2.03 4.71 19.57
CA ALA A 300 1.48 3.66 20.40
C ALA A 300 0.00 3.93 20.73
N ILE A 301 -0.77 2.86 20.81
CA ILE A 301 -2.14 2.90 21.31
C ILE A 301 -2.16 2.70 22.83
N GLY A 302 -2.93 3.54 23.53
CA GLY A 302 -3.28 3.37 24.94
C GLY A 302 -4.79 3.23 25.13
N PRO A 303 -5.29 3.15 26.37
CA PRO A 303 -6.69 2.89 26.67
C PRO A 303 -7.66 3.93 26.11
N THR A 304 -7.25 5.18 25.99
CA THR A 304 -8.15 6.30 25.60
C THR A 304 -7.66 7.11 24.41
N HIS A 305 -6.38 6.98 24.02
CA HIS A 305 -5.75 7.82 23.03
C HIS A 305 -4.76 7.02 22.19
N TYR A 306 -4.53 7.48 20.97
CA TYR A 306 -3.33 7.14 20.20
C TYR A 306 -2.35 8.32 20.33
N VAL A 307 -1.08 8.05 20.60
CA VAL A 307 -0.05 9.09 20.67
C VAL A 307 1.07 8.73 19.72
N GLU A 308 1.42 9.69 18.89
CA GLU A 308 2.58 9.57 18.02
C GLU A 308 3.61 10.65 18.34
N ILE A 309 4.84 10.35 17.94
CA ILE A 309 5.96 11.24 18.01
C ILE A 309 6.79 11.04 16.75
N VAL A 310 7.04 12.11 16.02
CA VAL A 310 7.75 12.09 14.73
C VAL A 310 8.83 13.15 14.78
N ASN A 311 10.08 12.73 14.97
CA ASN A 311 11.25 13.58 15.17
C ASN A 311 11.05 14.84 16.02
N ARG A 312 10.53 15.93 15.46
CA ARG A 312 10.31 17.21 16.11
C ARG A 312 8.87 17.47 16.55
N ASN A 313 7.95 16.52 16.45
CA ASN A 313 6.54 16.68 16.77
C ASN A 313 6.04 15.60 17.71
N LEU A 314 5.12 15.96 18.59
CA LEU A 314 4.28 15.02 19.34
C LEU A 314 2.82 15.38 19.08
N ALA A 315 2.02 14.38 18.73
CA ALA A 315 0.58 14.53 18.52
C ALA A 315 -0.22 13.47 19.28
N ILE A 316 -1.41 13.87 19.74
CA ILE A 316 -2.34 13.07 20.52
C ILE A 316 -3.67 13.01 19.77
N TYR A 317 -4.19 11.81 19.57
CA TYR A 317 -5.42 11.56 18.82
C TYR A 317 -6.46 10.86 19.69
N ASN A 318 -7.72 11.17 19.41
CA ASN A 318 -8.83 10.36 19.87
C ASN A 318 -8.76 9.00 19.16
N ARG A 319 -8.66 7.93 19.95
CA ARG A 319 -8.49 6.56 19.41
C ARG A 319 -9.71 6.00 18.67
N GLU A 320 -10.90 6.54 18.90
CA GLU A 320 -12.14 6.05 18.29
C GLU A 320 -12.39 6.72 16.94
N THR A 321 -12.06 8.00 16.83
CA THR A 321 -12.37 8.81 15.64
C THR A 321 -11.15 9.17 14.80
N GLY A 322 -9.94 9.06 15.34
CA GLY A 322 -8.73 9.60 14.71
C GLY A 322 -8.60 11.11 14.79
N PHE A 323 -9.46 11.80 15.55
CA PHE A 323 -9.42 13.25 15.66
C PHE A 323 -8.18 13.72 16.43
N GLU A 324 -7.41 14.65 15.85
CA GLU A 324 -6.26 15.28 16.49
C GLU A 324 -6.71 16.17 17.67
N LEU A 325 -6.28 15.82 18.87
CA LEU A 325 -6.58 16.56 20.11
C LEU A 325 -5.49 17.55 20.47
N SER A 326 -4.24 17.24 20.11
CA SER A 326 -3.07 18.08 20.40
C SER A 326 -1.97 17.78 19.39
N ASN A 327 -1.24 18.80 18.95
CA ASN A 327 -0.07 18.69 18.09
C ASN A 327 0.89 19.84 18.42
N VAL A 328 2.04 19.48 18.98
CA VAL A 328 3.03 20.41 19.53
C VAL A 328 4.43 20.04 19.06
N SER A 329 5.32 21.02 19.01
CA SER A 329 6.73 20.73 18.80
C SER A 329 7.33 19.98 19.98
N LEU A 330 8.30 19.11 19.68
CA LEU A 330 9.03 18.34 20.66
C LEU A 330 9.90 19.25 21.55
N THR A 331 10.35 20.39 21.05
CA THR A 331 11.07 21.38 21.86
C THR A 331 10.13 22.09 22.84
N SER A 332 8.85 22.27 22.49
CA SER A 332 7.84 22.68 23.47
C SER A 332 7.57 21.54 24.46
N PHE A 333 7.43 20.29 24.04
CA PHE A 333 7.13 19.18 24.96
C PHE A 333 8.30 18.82 25.90
N LEU A 334 9.52 18.70 25.37
CA LEU A 334 10.77 18.36 26.06
C LEU A 334 11.87 19.37 25.68
N PRO A 335 11.97 20.53 26.37
CA PRO A 335 12.95 21.56 26.04
C PRO A 335 14.40 21.07 26.08
N GLY A 336 15.16 21.36 25.03
CA GLY A 336 16.57 20.97 24.87
C GLY A 336 16.78 19.60 24.22
N SER A 337 15.72 18.82 23.99
CA SER A 337 15.78 17.60 23.20
C SER A 337 15.94 17.87 21.70
N SER A 338 16.32 16.84 20.94
CA SER A 338 16.58 16.95 19.51
C SER A 338 15.66 16.07 18.66
N GLY A 339 15.91 14.78 18.57
CA GLY A 339 15.23 13.88 17.65
C GLY A 339 15.41 12.42 18.04
N ASP A 340 15.15 11.53 17.10
CA ASP A 340 15.00 10.09 17.29
C ASP A 340 14.05 9.71 18.45
N PRO A 341 12.82 10.23 18.47
CA PRO A 341 11.92 9.96 19.56
C PRO A 341 11.35 8.53 19.51
N ARG A 342 11.13 7.95 20.69
CA ARG A 342 10.38 6.71 20.89
C ARG A 342 9.25 6.95 21.87
N ILE A 343 8.10 6.32 21.61
CA ILE A 343 6.97 6.31 22.53
C ILE A 343 6.40 4.90 22.68
N VAL A 344 6.07 4.52 23.92
CA VAL A 344 5.31 3.31 24.23
C VAL A 344 4.25 3.59 25.28
N PHE A 345 3.17 2.81 25.26
CA PHE A 345 2.27 2.68 26.39
C PHE A 345 2.69 1.47 27.24
N ASP A 346 3.09 1.71 28.48
CA ASP A 346 3.43 0.67 29.44
C ASP A 346 2.17 0.17 30.16
N GLN A 347 1.68 -0.99 29.70
CA GLN A 347 0.53 -1.67 30.27
C GLN A 347 0.72 -2.12 31.72
N HIS A 348 1.96 -2.27 32.21
CA HIS A 348 2.21 -2.69 33.59
C HIS A 348 1.97 -1.57 34.60
N SER A 349 2.17 -0.32 34.18
CA SER A 349 1.99 0.85 35.03
C SER A 349 0.84 1.77 34.60
N ASN A 350 0.22 1.52 33.43
CA ASN A 350 -0.74 2.40 32.79
C ASN A 350 -0.17 3.80 32.57
N ARG A 351 0.98 3.88 31.89
CA ARG A 351 1.73 5.13 31.66
C ARG A 351 2.23 5.20 30.23
N TRP A 352 2.25 6.41 29.70
CA TRP A 352 2.95 6.75 28.46
C TRP A 352 4.40 7.07 28.79
N ILE A 353 5.32 6.55 27.98
CA ILE A 353 6.75 6.76 28.15
C ILE A 353 7.32 7.26 26.84
N VAL A 354 7.95 8.43 26.87
CA VAL A 354 8.64 9.06 25.74
C VAL A 354 10.13 9.15 26.04
N LEU A 355 10.96 8.75 25.08
CA LEU A 355 12.42 8.84 25.14
C LEU A 355 12.95 9.58 23.90
N VAL A 356 13.88 10.51 24.07
CA VAL A 356 14.45 11.34 22.98
C VAL A 356 15.93 11.60 23.25
N THR A 357 16.75 11.73 22.21
CA THR A 357 18.17 12.14 22.32
C THR A 357 18.38 13.61 21.94
N ASP A 358 19.49 14.21 22.41
CA ASP A 358 19.98 15.51 21.93
C ASP A 358 21.09 15.41 20.85
N PHE A 359 21.52 14.19 20.50
CA PHE A 359 22.69 13.91 19.65
C PHE A 359 24.01 14.53 20.13
N SER A 360 24.07 14.88 21.41
CA SER A 360 25.20 15.54 22.04
C SER A 360 25.65 14.75 23.26
N THR A 361 24.94 14.85 24.38
CA THR A 361 25.40 14.20 25.62
C THR A 361 24.28 13.61 26.45
N ARG A 362 23.01 13.80 26.08
CA ARG A 362 21.87 13.50 26.95
C ARG A 362 20.77 12.72 26.24
N ASN A 363 20.10 11.89 27.04
CA ASN A 363 18.77 11.38 26.74
C ASN A 363 17.74 12.08 27.64
N PHE A 364 16.56 12.30 27.09
CA PHE A 364 15.40 12.94 27.71
C PHE A 364 14.30 11.90 27.89
N LEU A 365 13.60 11.98 29.02
CA LEU A 365 12.51 11.07 29.37
C LEU A 365 11.29 11.87 29.83
N ALA A 366 10.13 11.51 29.29
CA ALA A 366 8.85 11.89 29.85
C ALA A 366 8.04 10.65 30.20
N VAL A 367 7.42 10.65 31.37
CA VAL A 367 6.47 9.61 31.82
C VAL A 367 5.19 10.30 32.23
N SER A 368 4.05 9.92 31.66
CA SER A 368 2.76 10.48 32.07
C SER A 368 2.47 10.12 33.53
N LEU A 369 1.54 10.80 34.19
CA LEU A 369 1.13 10.48 35.56
C LEU A 369 -0.04 9.48 35.60
N THR A 370 -0.75 9.31 34.49
CA THR A 370 -1.86 8.37 34.30
C THR A 370 -1.85 7.80 32.88
N ASP A 371 -2.87 7.04 32.51
CA ASP A 371 -3.13 6.58 31.14
C ASP A 371 -3.65 7.68 30.20
N ASN A 372 -3.91 8.89 30.71
CA ASN A 372 -4.32 10.04 29.91
C ASN A 372 -3.09 10.88 29.50
N PRO A 373 -2.71 10.89 28.20
CA PRO A 373 -1.56 11.66 27.72
C PRO A 373 -1.83 13.18 27.65
N THR A 374 -3.09 13.62 27.73
CA THR A 374 -3.42 15.06 27.79
C THR A 374 -3.29 15.65 29.20
N GLY A 375 -2.90 14.83 30.19
CA GLY A 375 -2.76 15.25 31.58
C GLY A 375 -1.33 15.67 31.93
N GLN A 376 -0.91 15.34 33.15
CA GLN A 376 0.40 15.68 33.67
C GLN A 376 1.48 14.66 33.29
N TRP A 377 2.70 15.15 33.10
CA TRP A 377 3.89 14.38 32.77
C TRP A 377 5.04 14.72 33.70
N PHE A 378 5.73 13.70 34.21
CA PHE A 378 7.05 13.82 34.82
C PHE A 378 8.09 13.84 33.71
N LYS A 379 8.90 14.91 33.63
CA LYS A 379 9.90 15.12 32.57
C LYS A 379 11.27 15.38 33.17
N THR A 380 12.29 14.75 32.61
CA THR A 380 13.68 14.90 33.04
C THR A 380 14.64 14.49 31.91
N ASN A 381 15.94 14.48 32.19
CA ASN A 381 16.99 14.00 31.31
C ASN A 381 18.20 13.54 32.13
N TRP A 382 19.15 12.87 31.51
CA TRP A 382 20.44 12.53 32.13
C TRP A 382 21.57 12.57 31.12
N VAL A 383 22.79 12.76 31.59
CA VAL A 383 23.98 12.69 30.75
C VAL A 383 24.31 11.22 30.49
N VAL A 384 24.31 10.79 29.23
CA VAL A 384 24.75 9.43 28.84
C VAL A 384 26.26 9.35 28.62
N SER A 385 26.87 10.48 28.25
CA SER A 385 28.29 10.66 27.91
C SER A 385 29.17 10.66 29.16
N GLN A 386 29.25 9.50 29.82
CA GLN A 386 29.99 9.28 31.08
C GLN A 386 30.72 7.93 31.02
N GLY A 387 31.60 7.68 32.00
CA GLY A 387 32.35 6.43 32.06
C GLY A 387 33.21 6.23 30.81
N THR A 388 33.15 5.05 30.21
CA THR A 388 33.84 4.75 28.94
C THR A 388 33.25 5.46 27.74
N ASP A 389 32.04 6.00 27.86
CA ASP A 389 31.37 6.73 26.78
C ASP A 389 31.56 8.25 26.94
N ALA A 390 32.51 8.68 27.76
CA ALA A 390 32.88 10.07 27.88
C ALA A 390 33.28 10.63 26.50
N ASN A 391 32.65 11.75 26.11
CA ASN A 391 32.75 12.40 24.79
C ASN A 391 32.03 11.68 23.64
N CYS A 392 31.25 10.63 23.93
CA CYS A 392 30.38 10.01 22.94
C CYS A 392 28.97 10.60 22.99
N SER A 393 28.36 10.74 21.82
CA SER A 393 26.98 11.17 21.63
C SER A 393 26.05 9.97 21.46
N PRO A 394 24.85 9.99 22.05
CA PRO A 394 23.82 8.97 21.80
C PRO A 394 23.11 9.19 20.46
N ASP A 395 22.96 8.11 19.70
CA ASP A 395 22.19 8.05 18.45
C ASP A 395 21.31 6.81 18.41
N TYR A 396 20.20 6.90 17.68
CA TYR A 396 19.23 5.82 17.49
C TYR A 396 18.78 5.16 18.83
N PRO A 397 18.30 5.94 19.82
CA PRO A 397 17.79 5.35 21.05
C PRO A 397 16.62 4.40 20.78
N THR A 398 16.72 3.19 21.32
CA THR A 398 15.64 2.20 21.33
C THR A 398 14.89 2.25 22.66
N LEU A 399 13.68 1.67 22.73
CA LEU A 399 12.85 1.74 23.93
C LEU A 399 12.08 0.44 24.13
N GLY A 400 12.15 -0.12 25.34
CA GLY A 400 11.34 -1.23 25.80
C GLY A 400 11.09 -1.15 27.30
N VAL A 401 10.12 -1.93 27.76
CA VAL A 401 9.61 -1.90 29.14
C VAL A 401 9.21 -3.30 29.58
N ASP A 402 9.46 -3.61 30.86
CA ASP A 402 8.89 -4.75 31.58
C ASP A 402 8.16 -4.25 32.84
N ALA A 403 7.75 -5.14 33.75
CA ALA A 403 7.11 -4.76 35.00
C ALA A 403 8.01 -3.91 35.94
N ASN A 404 9.33 -3.99 35.82
CA ASN A 404 10.30 -3.47 36.78
C ASN A 404 11.06 -2.22 36.29
N GLY A 405 11.25 -2.06 34.98
CA GLY A 405 12.18 -1.10 34.42
C GLY A 405 11.76 -0.51 33.08
N ILE A 406 12.46 0.58 32.73
CA ILE A 406 12.49 1.16 31.38
C ILE A 406 13.89 0.94 30.82
N TYR A 407 13.99 0.53 29.57
CA TYR A 407 15.24 0.11 28.96
C TYR A 407 15.47 0.82 27.64
N THR A 408 16.71 1.22 27.40
CA THR A 408 17.10 1.85 26.13
C THR A 408 18.48 1.40 25.70
N GLY A 409 18.63 1.05 24.43
CA GLY A 409 19.93 0.93 23.78
C GLY A 409 20.25 2.21 23.00
N ALA A 410 21.52 2.56 22.90
CA ALA A 410 21.98 3.65 22.04
C ALA A 410 23.28 3.27 21.34
N TYR A 411 23.43 3.72 20.10
CA TYR A 411 24.72 3.75 19.42
C TYR A 411 25.51 4.95 19.94
N MET A 412 26.71 4.72 20.47
CA MET A 412 27.57 5.77 21.00
C MET A 412 28.57 6.20 19.92
N PHE A 413 28.32 7.35 19.29
CA PHE A 413 29.12 7.87 18.18
C PHE A 413 30.02 9.04 18.61
N GLY A 414 31.05 9.34 17.82
CA GLY A 414 32.04 10.38 18.11
C GLY A 414 33.49 9.88 18.03
N THR A 415 34.45 10.76 18.27
CA THR A 415 35.89 10.45 18.18
C THR A 415 36.31 9.47 19.28
N GLY A 416 36.73 8.26 18.90
CA GLY A 416 37.09 7.20 19.86
C GLY A 416 35.89 6.40 20.38
N CYS A 417 34.70 6.66 19.85
CA CYS A 417 33.46 5.93 20.13
C CYS A 417 33.19 4.90 19.01
N GLY A 418 32.08 4.17 19.10
CA GLY A 418 31.70 3.16 18.10
C GLY A 418 31.11 1.86 18.66
N GLY A 419 30.79 1.83 19.96
CA GLY A 419 30.10 0.70 20.61
C GLY A 419 28.62 0.99 20.87
N MET A 420 27.93 -0.02 21.40
CA MET A 420 26.57 0.12 21.92
C MET A 420 26.61 0.25 23.43
N THR A 421 25.64 0.99 23.98
CA THR A 421 25.39 1.04 25.42
C THR A 421 23.92 0.79 25.69
N VAL A 422 23.63 -0.04 26.69
CA VAL A 422 22.26 -0.28 27.18
C VAL A 422 22.10 0.38 28.55
N PHE A 423 21.02 1.12 28.75
CA PHE A 423 20.64 1.72 30.01
C PHE A 423 19.40 1.03 30.55
N ALA A 424 19.45 0.62 31.82
CA ALA A 424 18.31 0.13 32.59
C ALA A 424 17.95 1.15 33.66
N ILE A 425 16.70 1.60 33.66
CA ILE A 425 16.17 2.64 34.54
C ILE A 425 15.17 1.98 35.49
N ASP A 426 15.40 2.14 36.79
CA ASP A 426 14.47 1.67 37.83
C ASP A 426 13.12 2.41 37.71
N LYS A 427 12.05 1.67 37.42
CA LYS A 427 10.72 2.23 37.18
C LYS A 427 9.97 2.54 38.47
N ALA A 428 10.30 1.87 39.59
CA ALA A 428 9.53 2.00 40.82
C ALA A 428 9.46 3.46 41.35
N PRO A 429 10.55 4.26 41.32
CA PRO A 429 10.50 5.67 41.70
C PRO A 429 9.71 6.56 40.71
N LEU A 430 9.63 6.20 39.44
CA LEU A 430 8.94 6.97 38.40
C LEU A 430 7.41 6.87 38.51
N ILE A 431 6.89 5.75 39.02
CA ILE A 431 5.46 5.48 39.15
C ILE A 431 4.94 5.66 40.60
N ALA A 432 5.80 6.13 41.50
CA ALA A 432 5.44 6.46 42.87
C ALA A 432 4.53 7.70 42.93
N GLN A 433 3.85 7.91 44.07
CA GLN A 433 2.97 9.07 44.27
C GLN A 433 3.69 10.41 44.08
N ASN A 434 4.98 10.47 44.45
CA ASN A 434 5.86 11.61 44.16
C ASN A 434 6.96 11.11 43.20
N PRO A 435 6.75 11.20 41.87
CA PRO A 435 7.68 10.67 40.90
C PRO A 435 9.07 11.29 41.02
N SER A 436 10.08 10.44 40.85
CA SER A 436 11.48 10.85 40.73
C SER A 436 12.21 9.91 39.78
N LEU A 437 13.31 10.37 39.19
CA LEU A 437 14.13 9.51 38.34
C LEU A 437 14.77 8.40 39.20
N GLY A 438 14.55 7.15 38.80
CA GLY A 438 15.13 5.99 39.47
C GLY A 438 16.62 5.84 39.21
N THR A 439 17.23 4.81 39.82
CA THR A 439 18.63 4.46 39.53
C THR A 439 18.76 4.11 38.05
N ILE A 440 19.71 4.75 37.36
CA ILE A 440 20.08 4.39 35.99
C ILE A 440 21.39 3.59 36.02
N THR A 441 21.37 2.42 35.38
CA THR A 441 22.53 1.54 35.24
C THR A 441 22.89 1.40 33.76
N ALA A 442 24.14 1.70 33.40
CA ALA A 442 24.68 1.57 32.05
C ALA A 442 25.49 0.28 31.88
N PHE A 443 25.24 -0.47 30.82
CA PHE A 443 26.03 -1.59 30.34
C PHE A 443 26.77 -1.14 29.08
N ARG A 444 28.05 -0.76 29.27
CA ARG A 444 28.89 -0.14 28.23
C ARG A 444 29.85 -1.13 27.59
N GLY A 445 30.49 -0.70 26.50
CA GLY A 445 31.51 -1.49 25.81
C GLY A 445 30.94 -2.68 25.05
N LEU A 446 29.65 -2.65 24.71
CA LEU A 446 29.06 -3.67 23.86
C LEU A 446 29.51 -3.43 22.40
N PRO A 447 29.71 -4.51 21.60
CA PRO A 447 30.06 -4.36 20.19
C PRO A 447 29.01 -3.57 19.41
N TYR A 448 29.40 -2.95 18.30
CA TYR A 448 28.45 -2.40 17.34
C TYR A 448 27.60 -3.52 16.74
N GLU A 449 26.28 -3.43 16.91
CA GLU A 449 25.30 -4.44 16.47
C GLU A 449 24.16 -3.80 15.65
N SER A 450 24.44 -2.63 15.07
CA SER A 450 23.49 -1.69 14.45
C SER A 450 22.49 -1.11 15.45
N ALA A 451 21.57 -1.93 15.97
CA ALA A 451 20.63 -1.53 17.02
C ALA A 451 20.43 -2.70 18.00
N ILE A 452 20.46 -2.40 19.30
CA ILE A 452 20.04 -3.32 20.36
C ILE A 452 18.62 -2.89 20.75
N GLN A 453 17.63 -3.73 20.48
CA GLN A 453 16.22 -3.49 20.79
C GLN A 453 15.89 -4.12 22.15
N PRO A 454 15.64 -3.34 23.21
CA PRO A 454 14.87 -3.82 24.34
C PRO A 454 13.49 -4.24 23.87
N VAL A 455 13.04 -5.38 24.35
CA VAL A 455 11.83 -6.02 23.85
C VAL A 455 10.65 -5.49 24.65
N HIS A 456 9.65 -4.88 24.01
CA HIS A 456 8.43 -4.48 24.72
C HIS A 456 7.76 -5.73 25.30
N THR A 457 7.80 -5.86 26.62
CA THR A 457 7.45 -7.10 27.32
C THR A 457 6.01 -7.09 27.79
N TYR A 458 5.18 -7.98 27.23
CA TYR A 458 3.85 -8.29 27.76
C TYR A 458 3.92 -9.55 28.64
N GLY A 459 3.47 -9.43 29.88
CA GLY A 459 3.66 -10.45 30.92
C GLY A 459 4.99 -10.26 31.68
N ASP A 460 5.47 -11.31 32.34
CA ASP A 460 6.69 -11.27 33.14
C ASP A 460 7.58 -12.50 32.86
N PRO A 461 8.57 -12.38 31.96
CA PRO A 461 9.55 -13.43 31.74
C PRO A 461 10.60 -13.56 32.86
N GLY A 462 10.55 -12.69 33.90
CA GLY A 462 11.49 -12.61 35.01
C GLY A 462 12.71 -11.70 34.76
N GLY A 463 12.57 -10.71 33.88
CA GLY A 463 13.63 -9.79 33.47
C GLY A 463 13.58 -9.47 31.98
N GLU A 464 14.15 -8.34 31.58
CA GLU A 464 13.96 -7.77 30.25
C GLU A 464 14.86 -8.42 29.20
N TYR A 465 14.27 -8.87 28.08
CA TYR A 465 15.04 -9.35 26.93
C TYR A 465 15.53 -8.19 26.06
N LEU A 466 16.72 -8.35 25.48
CA LEU A 466 17.26 -7.47 24.46
C LEU A 466 17.66 -8.31 23.25
N ILE A 467 17.31 -7.85 22.06
CA ILE A 467 17.63 -8.55 20.80
C ILE A 467 18.30 -7.61 19.80
N SER A 468 19.28 -8.13 19.06
CA SER A 468 19.97 -7.40 17.99
C SER A 468 20.39 -8.33 16.86
N THR A 469 20.93 -7.75 15.79
CA THR A 469 21.53 -8.53 14.69
C THR A 469 22.90 -9.11 15.02
N GLY A 470 23.46 -8.82 16.21
CA GLY A 470 24.82 -9.19 16.56
C GLY A 470 25.88 -8.61 15.60
N THR A 471 27.05 -9.25 15.58
CA THR A 471 28.19 -8.86 14.72
C THR A 471 28.28 -9.69 13.44
N THR A 472 27.33 -10.61 13.24
CA THR A 472 27.31 -11.58 12.14
C THR A 472 26.00 -11.52 11.36
N ASN A 473 26.06 -11.84 10.07
CA ASN A 473 24.90 -11.75 9.16
C ASN A 473 24.10 -13.07 9.03
N ASN A 474 24.22 -13.98 10.00
CA ASN A 474 23.59 -15.30 10.02
C ASN A 474 23.13 -15.74 11.42
N ALA A 475 23.04 -14.80 12.36
CA ALA A 475 22.54 -15.06 13.70
C ALA A 475 22.01 -13.77 14.33
N LEU A 476 21.00 -13.91 15.21
CA LEU A 476 20.54 -12.83 16.08
C LEU A 476 21.18 -12.98 17.46
N LYS A 477 21.46 -11.87 18.15
CA LYS A 477 22.06 -11.89 19.49
C LYS A 477 20.98 -11.66 20.54
N LEU A 478 20.92 -12.51 21.56
CA LEU A 478 19.97 -12.40 22.67
C LEU A 478 20.69 -12.10 23.98
N ARG A 479 20.18 -11.12 24.72
CA ARG A 479 20.63 -10.81 26.08
C ARG A 479 19.43 -10.64 26.99
N ARG A 480 19.68 -10.62 28.31
CA ARG A 480 18.64 -10.37 29.31
C ARG A 480 19.16 -9.53 30.46
N VAL A 481 18.43 -8.50 30.83
CA VAL A 481 18.69 -7.70 32.05
C VAL A 481 17.95 -8.36 33.21
N LEU A 482 18.70 -8.79 34.22
CA LEU A 482 18.16 -9.46 35.40
C LEU A 482 17.88 -8.43 36.52
N PRO A 483 16.72 -8.51 37.18
CA PRO A 483 16.42 -7.70 38.37
C PRO A 483 17.30 -8.11 39.58
N PRO A 484 17.36 -7.29 40.66
CA PRO A 484 16.61 -6.05 40.88
C PRO A 484 17.20 -4.85 40.12
N LEU A 485 16.35 -3.90 39.70
CA LEU A 485 16.75 -2.70 38.94
C LEU A 485 17.55 -1.68 39.75
N THR A 486 17.66 -1.87 41.07
CA THR A 486 18.59 -1.13 41.92
C THR A 486 20.04 -1.59 41.77
N SER A 487 20.28 -2.76 41.17
CA SER A 487 21.61 -3.30 40.84
C SER A 487 21.52 -4.39 39.77
N PRO A 488 21.05 -4.07 38.55
CA PRO A 488 20.74 -5.08 37.54
C PRO A 488 22.02 -5.70 36.94
N LEU A 489 21.89 -6.92 36.42
CA LEU A 489 22.96 -7.63 35.72
C LEU A 489 22.55 -7.90 34.27
N LEU A 490 23.45 -7.69 33.32
CA LEU A 490 23.22 -8.04 31.91
C LEU A 490 23.81 -9.42 31.62
N GLN A 491 22.94 -10.37 31.32
CA GLN A 491 23.31 -11.73 30.94
C GLN A 491 23.34 -11.88 29.41
N ASP A 492 24.45 -12.40 28.89
CA ASP A 492 24.54 -12.83 27.48
C ASP A 492 23.93 -14.23 27.34
N LEU A 493 22.89 -14.36 26.50
CA LEU A 493 22.18 -15.63 26.26
C LEU A 493 22.65 -16.35 24.99
N GLY A 494 23.68 -15.83 24.32
CA GLY A 494 24.24 -16.39 23.11
C GLY A 494 23.57 -15.89 21.83
N SER A 495 23.95 -16.51 20.71
CA SER A 495 23.45 -16.19 19.38
C SER A 495 22.48 -17.25 18.89
N ILE A 496 21.41 -16.81 18.22
CA ILE A 496 20.34 -17.62 17.64
C ILE A 496 20.61 -17.72 16.14
N PRO A 497 20.96 -18.91 15.60
CA PRO A 497 21.21 -19.07 14.17
C PRO A 497 19.97 -18.70 13.33
N VAL A 498 20.17 -17.95 12.25
CA VAL A 498 19.12 -17.60 11.28
C VAL A 498 19.67 -17.69 9.85
N THR A 499 18.77 -17.73 8.86
CA THR A 499 19.16 -17.64 7.46
C THR A 499 19.91 -16.35 7.19
N SER A 500 21.00 -16.43 6.43
CA SER A 500 21.85 -15.28 6.16
C SER A 500 21.11 -14.12 5.48
N TYR A 501 21.55 -12.90 5.76
CA TYR A 501 21.01 -11.66 5.21
C TYR A 501 22.12 -10.64 4.93
N SER A 502 21.79 -9.56 4.24
CA SER A 502 22.69 -8.43 3.99
C SER A 502 21.90 -7.12 4.03
N ASN A 503 22.61 -5.99 4.02
CA ASN A 503 21.97 -4.67 3.97
C ASN A 503 21.05 -4.56 2.73
N PRO A 504 19.85 -3.99 2.88
CA PRO A 504 18.95 -3.74 1.76
C PRO A 504 19.57 -2.72 0.77
N PRO A 505 19.21 -2.80 -0.52
CA PRO A 505 19.49 -1.74 -1.48
C PRO A 505 18.56 -0.54 -1.25
N THR A 506 18.91 0.63 -1.80
CA THR A 506 17.98 1.76 -1.90
C THR A 506 16.73 1.39 -2.72
N SER A 507 15.63 2.09 -2.48
CA SER A 507 14.35 1.83 -3.14
C SER A 507 14.05 2.87 -4.22
N PRO A 508 13.75 2.48 -5.46
CA PRO A 508 13.21 3.42 -6.45
C PRO A 508 11.83 3.91 -6.02
N ALA A 509 11.54 5.17 -6.32
CA ALA A 509 10.23 5.80 -6.14
C ALA A 509 10.03 6.81 -7.29
N LEU A 510 8.80 6.93 -7.77
CA LEU A 510 8.43 7.83 -8.88
C LEU A 510 8.87 9.26 -8.58
N GLY A 511 9.69 9.84 -9.46
CA GLY A 511 10.19 11.22 -9.34
C GLY A 511 11.22 11.44 -8.22
N SER A 512 11.70 10.39 -7.54
CA SER A 512 12.75 10.48 -6.52
C SER A 512 14.14 10.21 -7.11
N ASN A 513 15.05 11.17 -6.97
CA ASN A 513 16.45 11.05 -7.36
C ASN A 513 17.36 11.85 -6.39
N PRO A 514 18.28 11.18 -5.66
CA PRO A 514 18.53 9.74 -5.64
C PRO A 514 17.38 8.90 -5.07
N ASN A 515 17.43 7.59 -5.31
CA ASN A 515 16.52 6.60 -4.74
C ASN A 515 16.44 6.70 -3.21
N ILE A 516 15.30 6.30 -2.68
CA ILE A 516 14.97 6.32 -1.25
C ILE A 516 15.96 5.45 -0.46
N ASN A 517 16.55 6.01 0.59
CA ASN A 517 17.44 5.29 1.48
C ASN A 517 16.64 4.42 2.45
N THR A 518 16.74 3.10 2.30
CA THR A 518 16.09 2.05 3.11
C THR A 518 16.93 1.65 4.34
N VAL A 519 17.80 2.56 4.78
CA VAL A 519 18.64 2.43 5.98
C VAL A 519 19.63 1.24 5.88
N ASP A 520 19.48 0.23 6.75
CA ASP A 520 20.32 -0.95 6.82
C ASP A 520 19.57 -2.13 7.45
N ARG A 521 20.30 -3.20 7.78
CA ARG A 521 19.75 -4.46 8.29
C ARG A 521 19.34 -4.46 9.78
N ARG A 522 19.36 -3.32 10.47
CA ARG A 522 19.02 -3.23 11.90
C ARG A 522 17.61 -3.73 12.19
N LEU A 523 17.44 -4.37 13.36
CA LEU A 523 16.10 -4.69 13.87
C LEU A 523 15.38 -3.39 14.23
N MET A 524 14.12 -3.24 13.81
CA MET A 524 13.37 -1.99 13.98
C MET A 524 12.64 -1.90 15.31
N ASN A 525 12.00 -3.00 15.73
CA ASN A 525 11.38 -3.18 17.04
C ASN A 525 11.31 -4.67 17.42
N ALA A 526 10.99 -4.95 18.68
CA ALA A 526 10.74 -6.31 19.15
C ALA A 526 9.69 -6.34 20.27
N VAL A 527 8.86 -7.38 20.28
CA VAL A 527 7.83 -7.59 21.32
C VAL A 527 7.94 -8.99 21.93
N TYR A 528 7.73 -9.10 23.23
CA TYR A 528 7.63 -10.38 23.93
C TYR A 528 6.17 -10.69 24.22
N MET A 529 5.72 -11.85 23.77
CA MET A 529 4.35 -12.34 23.95
C MET A 529 4.37 -13.85 24.18
N ASN A 530 3.80 -14.31 25.30
CA ASN A 530 3.55 -15.73 25.59
C ASN A 530 4.75 -16.67 25.38
N GLY A 531 5.96 -16.26 25.79
CA GLY A 531 7.17 -17.06 25.67
C GLY A 531 7.90 -16.94 24.32
N PHE A 532 7.44 -16.02 23.46
CA PHE A 532 8.04 -15.74 22.17
C PHE A 532 8.49 -14.27 22.05
N ILE A 533 9.58 -14.04 21.34
CA ILE A 533 9.95 -12.72 20.84
C ILE A 533 9.58 -12.66 19.36
N TYR A 534 8.88 -11.60 18.96
CA TYR A 534 8.62 -11.25 17.56
C TYR A 534 9.43 -10.01 17.20
N THR A 535 10.15 -10.06 16.08
CA THR A 535 10.98 -8.94 15.60
C THR A 535 11.11 -8.98 14.08
N ALA A 536 11.44 -7.84 13.47
CA ALA A 536 11.58 -7.69 12.04
C ALA A 536 12.71 -6.70 11.67
N HIS A 537 13.21 -6.85 10.44
CA HIS A 537 14.18 -5.93 9.83
C HIS A 537 14.08 -5.92 8.31
N CYS A 538 14.66 -4.88 7.71
CA CYS A 538 14.85 -4.77 6.26
C CYS A 538 16.11 -5.53 5.81
N ILE A 539 16.05 -6.26 4.70
CA ILE A 539 17.17 -7.02 4.15
C ILE A 539 17.22 -6.90 2.63
N SER A 540 18.36 -7.24 2.02
CA SER A 540 18.38 -7.53 0.59
C SER A 540 17.78 -8.91 0.30
N PHE A 541 16.79 -8.95 -0.57
CA PHE A 541 16.20 -10.17 -1.10
C PHE A 541 15.95 -9.99 -2.60
N GLN A 542 16.57 -10.84 -3.43
CA GLN A 542 16.45 -10.75 -4.90
C GLN A 542 16.72 -9.34 -5.45
N SER A 543 17.79 -8.68 -4.96
CA SER A 543 18.18 -7.31 -5.32
C SER A 543 17.15 -6.22 -4.98
N ARG A 544 16.18 -6.52 -4.10
CA ARG A 544 15.21 -5.56 -3.56
C ARG A 544 15.31 -5.45 -2.04
N ALA A 545 14.77 -4.37 -1.49
CA ALA A 545 14.54 -4.26 -0.06
C ALA A 545 13.29 -5.07 0.30
N ALA A 546 13.38 -5.89 1.36
CA ALA A 546 12.28 -6.73 1.81
C ALA A 546 12.27 -6.84 3.34
N CYS A 547 11.09 -7.04 3.93
CA CYS A 547 10.93 -7.14 5.38
C CYS A 547 11.00 -8.61 5.82
N ARG A 548 12.03 -8.99 6.58
CA ARG A 548 12.15 -10.32 7.19
C ARG A 548 11.72 -10.27 8.65
N TRP A 549 10.91 -11.25 9.08
CA TRP A 549 10.39 -11.35 10.44
C TRP A 549 10.72 -12.71 11.07
N TYR A 550 10.76 -12.75 12.41
CA TYR A 550 11.07 -13.94 13.18
C TYR A 550 10.11 -14.11 14.36
N GLN A 551 9.72 -15.36 14.64
CA GLN A 551 9.16 -15.78 15.92
C GLN A 551 10.21 -16.64 16.64
N ILE A 552 10.68 -16.17 17.79
CA ILE A 552 11.78 -16.78 18.54
C ILE A 552 11.24 -17.31 19.86
N ARG A 553 11.49 -18.59 20.14
CA ARG A 553 11.18 -19.19 21.44
C ARG A 553 12.32 -18.90 22.42
N VAL A 554 12.00 -18.23 23.53
CA VAL A 554 13.03 -17.82 24.51
C VAL A 554 13.45 -18.92 25.49
N SER A 555 12.68 -20.01 25.61
CA SER A 555 12.99 -21.10 26.55
C SER A 555 14.22 -21.93 26.15
N ASN A 556 14.57 -21.91 24.87
CA ASN A 556 15.69 -22.65 24.29
C ASN A 556 16.45 -21.86 23.21
N ASN A 557 16.19 -20.55 23.11
CA ASN A 557 16.83 -19.62 22.17
C ASN A 557 16.81 -20.11 20.71
N SER A 558 15.64 -20.52 20.21
CA SER A 558 15.50 -21.07 18.85
C SER A 558 14.41 -20.36 18.04
N VAL A 559 14.63 -20.20 16.74
CA VAL A 559 13.61 -19.76 15.79
C VAL A 559 12.53 -20.83 15.66
N VAL A 560 11.27 -20.44 15.88
CA VAL A 560 10.10 -21.30 15.61
C VAL A 560 9.73 -21.20 14.13
N GLN A 561 9.68 -19.97 13.63
CA GLN A 561 9.42 -19.67 12.23
C GLN A 561 9.97 -18.29 11.87
N PHE A 562 10.17 -18.09 10.58
CA PHE A 562 10.54 -16.80 10.00
C PHE A 562 9.96 -16.73 8.58
N GLY A 563 9.77 -15.52 8.07
CA GLY A 563 9.29 -15.28 6.72
C GLY A 563 9.90 -14.01 6.14
N THR A 564 9.75 -13.80 4.84
CA THR A 564 10.17 -12.57 4.16
C THR A 564 9.00 -12.03 3.35
N VAL A 565 8.53 -10.84 3.70
CA VAL A 565 7.48 -10.11 2.97
C VAL A 565 8.12 -9.40 1.79
N THR A 566 7.68 -9.75 0.59
CA THR A 566 8.28 -9.29 -0.68
C THR A 566 7.27 -9.41 -1.81
N GLU A 567 7.47 -8.62 -2.86
CA GLU A 567 6.78 -8.70 -4.15
C GLU A 567 7.79 -8.70 -5.31
N SER A 568 7.32 -9.03 -6.51
CA SER A 568 8.16 -9.11 -7.71
C SER A 568 8.72 -7.76 -8.14
N ASN A 569 7.95 -6.68 -7.99
CA ASN A 569 8.28 -5.34 -8.49
C ASN A 569 8.36 -4.27 -7.39
N ARG A 570 8.11 -4.60 -6.12
CA ARG A 570 8.06 -3.63 -5.02
C ARG A 570 9.12 -3.88 -3.97
N HIS A 571 9.65 -2.79 -3.44
CA HIS A 571 10.55 -2.78 -2.30
C HIS A 571 9.74 -2.46 -1.04
N TYR A 572 10.01 -3.19 0.05
CA TYR A 572 9.40 -2.97 1.37
C TYR A 572 10.48 -2.73 2.41
N TYR A 573 10.29 -1.72 3.25
CA TYR A 573 11.32 -1.25 4.19
C TYR A 573 10.71 -0.61 5.44
N ASP A 574 11.55 -0.45 6.47
CA ASP A 574 11.21 0.08 7.79
C ASP A 574 10.01 -0.62 8.45
N PRO A 575 10.10 -1.94 8.72
CA PRO A 575 8.97 -2.68 9.30
C PRO A 575 8.76 -2.42 10.79
N GLY A 576 7.53 -2.18 11.21
CA GLY A 576 7.06 -2.32 12.59
C GLY A 576 6.26 -3.62 12.73
N ILE A 577 6.53 -4.44 13.76
CA ILE A 577 5.83 -5.72 13.99
C ILE A 577 5.27 -5.85 15.40
N CYS A 578 4.09 -6.43 15.55
CA CYS A 578 3.53 -6.80 16.84
C CYS A 578 2.69 -8.08 16.73
N ALA A 579 2.59 -8.80 17.83
CA ALA A 579 1.74 -9.97 17.97
C ALA A 579 0.71 -9.74 19.07
N ASN A 580 -0.46 -10.37 18.95
CA ASN A 580 -1.47 -10.42 20.00
C ASN A 580 -1.37 -11.74 20.81
N PRO A 581 -2.04 -11.87 21.97
CA PRO A 581 -2.01 -13.09 22.79
C PRO A 581 -2.56 -14.34 22.10
N SER A 582 -3.38 -14.21 21.05
CA SER A 582 -3.84 -15.33 20.22
C SER A 582 -2.73 -15.86 19.30
N GLY A 583 -1.64 -15.12 19.13
CA GLY A 583 -0.52 -15.45 18.24
C GLY A 583 -0.67 -14.89 16.83
N ASP A 584 -1.68 -14.03 16.58
CA ASP A 584 -1.80 -13.31 15.33
C ASP A 584 -0.75 -12.19 15.29
N VAL A 585 -0.22 -11.93 14.11
CA VAL A 585 0.89 -11.00 13.88
C VAL A 585 0.50 -10.02 12.80
N VAL A 586 0.76 -8.74 13.04
CA VAL A 586 0.64 -7.68 12.03
C VAL A 586 1.98 -6.98 11.90
N MET A 587 2.30 -6.63 10.66
CA MET A 587 3.46 -5.82 10.32
C MET A 587 3.02 -4.66 9.42
N GLY A 588 3.43 -3.45 9.76
CA GLY A 588 3.35 -2.31 8.85
C GLY A 588 4.75 -1.94 8.33
N PHE A 589 4.82 -1.38 7.12
CA PHE A 589 6.07 -0.96 6.48
C PHE A 589 5.80 0.07 5.38
N SER A 590 6.84 0.80 4.98
CA SER A 590 6.79 1.62 3.76
C SER A 590 7.05 0.75 2.52
N GLY A 591 6.51 1.16 1.38
CA GLY A 591 6.71 0.48 0.09
C GLY A 591 6.81 1.45 -1.07
N SER A 592 7.70 1.14 -2.03
CA SER A 592 7.80 1.90 -3.28
C SER A 592 8.38 1.06 -4.43
N ASN A 593 8.21 1.54 -5.66
CA ASN A 593 8.92 1.12 -6.84
C ASN A 593 9.07 2.28 -7.84
N ALA A 594 9.68 2.04 -9.01
CA ALA A 594 9.94 3.10 -9.98
C ALA A 594 8.68 3.78 -10.55
N SER A 595 7.52 3.13 -10.51
CA SER A 595 6.25 3.63 -11.05
C SER A 595 5.29 4.19 -10.00
N GLU A 596 5.68 4.26 -8.72
CA GLU A 596 4.85 4.81 -7.66
C GLU A 596 5.64 5.65 -6.65
N TYR A 597 4.93 6.54 -5.96
CA TYR A 597 5.47 7.25 -4.80
C TYR A 597 5.52 6.34 -3.57
N VAL A 598 6.31 6.72 -2.57
CA VAL A 598 6.40 5.94 -1.33
C VAL A 598 5.06 5.96 -0.59
N GLY A 599 4.51 4.77 -0.34
CA GLY A 599 3.25 4.56 0.37
C GLY A 599 3.41 3.71 1.63
N ALA A 600 2.35 3.67 2.42
CA ALA A 600 2.22 2.85 3.61
C ALA A 600 1.49 1.55 3.31
N TYR A 601 2.05 0.43 3.77
CA TYR A 601 1.53 -0.93 3.54
C TYR A 601 1.47 -1.72 4.85
N VAL A 602 0.61 -2.72 4.88
CA VAL A 602 0.49 -3.66 5.99
C VAL A 602 0.35 -5.09 5.50
N SER A 603 0.80 -6.04 6.31
CA SER A 603 0.64 -7.48 6.09
C SER A 603 0.45 -8.16 7.44
N GLY A 604 -0.09 -9.37 7.46
CA GLY A 604 -0.28 -10.09 8.70
C GLY A 604 -0.47 -11.58 8.52
N ARG A 605 -0.66 -12.25 9.64
CA ARG A 605 -0.97 -13.67 9.71
C ARG A 605 -1.69 -14.01 11.00
N THR A 606 -2.54 -15.01 10.96
CA THR A 606 -3.08 -15.67 12.14
C THR A 606 -2.06 -16.68 12.71
N ALA A 607 -2.31 -17.12 13.94
CA ALA A 607 -1.54 -18.21 14.55
C ALA A 607 -1.69 -19.57 13.83
N ASN A 608 -2.81 -19.75 13.11
CA ASN A 608 -3.15 -21.02 12.43
C ASN A 608 -2.64 -21.08 10.99
N ASP A 609 -2.20 -19.95 10.43
CA ASP A 609 -1.64 -19.93 9.08
C ASP A 609 -0.38 -20.79 8.96
N SER A 610 -0.10 -21.23 7.74
CA SER A 610 1.12 -21.99 7.43
C SER A 610 2.38 -21.29 7.98
N PRO A 611 3.30 -22.04 8.62
CA PRO A 611 4.50 -21.44 9.19
C PRO A 611 5.35 -20.68 8.15
N GLY A 612 5.87 -19.52 8.53
CA GLY A 612 6.77 -18.70 7.72
C GLY A 612 6.12 -17.88 6.60
N GLN A 613 4.81 -17.94 6.44
CA GLN A 613 4.05 -17.12 5.49
C GLN A 613 3.37 -15.93 6.18
N MET A 614 3.11 -14.86 5.42
CA MET A 614 2.22 -13.75 5.77
C MET A 614 1.32 -13.47 4.56
N SER A 615 0.23 -12.75 4.78
CA SER A 615 -0.65 -12.27 3.72
C SER A 615 0.13 -11.48 2.68
N VAL A 616 -0.43 -11.40 1.47
CA VAL A 616 0.00 -10.36 0.53
C VAL A 616 -0.09 -8.99 1.22
N PRO A 617 0.91 -8.12 1.04
CA PRO A 617 0.82 -6.74 1.50
C PRO A 617 -0.41 -6.04 0.91
N ILE A 618 -1.11 -5.28 1.73
CA ILE A 618 -2.20 -4.41 1.31
C ILE A 618 -1.78 -2.95 1.49
N LEU A 619 -2.19 -2.12 0.55
CA LEU A 619 -1.97 -0.68 0.61
C LEU A 619 -2.86 -0.06 1.69
N MET A 620 -2.24 0.60 2.66
CA MET A 620 -2.95 1.38 3.69
C MET A 620 -3.10 2.85 3.27
N LYS A 621 -2.06 3.43 2.65
CA LYS A 621 -2.09 4.80 2.11
C LYS A 621 -1.12 4.93 0.93
N ALA A 622 -1.62 5.33 -0.24
CA ALA A 622 -0.78 5.65 -1.40
C ALA A 622 0.07 6.90 -1.15
N GLY A 623 1.29 6.90 -1.66
CA GLY A 623 2.05 8.15 -1.85
C GLY A 623 1.44 9.02 -2.95
N GLU A 624 1.68 10.31 -2.88
CA GLU A 624 1.02 11.34 -3.69
C GLU A 624 2.00 12.22 -4.47
N ALA A 625 3.27 12.30 -4.03
CA ALA A 625 4.28 13.11 -4.69
C ALA A 625 5.70 12.56 -4.49
N ALA A 626 6.63 13.12 -5.26
CA ALA A 626 8.04 12.74 -5.19
C ALA A 626 8.70 13.20 -3.89
N GLN A 627 9.62 12.38 -3.36
CA GLN A 627 10.47 12.73 -2.22
C GLN A 627 11.93 12.91 -2.68
N ASN A 628 12.53 14.06 -2.41
CA ASN A 628 13.90 14.42 -2.76
C ASN A 628 14.58 15.22 -1.64
N ASN A 629 14.35 14.83 -0.39
CA ASN A 629 14.96 15.47 0.77
C ASN A 629 16.34 14.86 1.03
N ILE A 630 17.39 15.56 0.58
CA ILE A 630 18.77 15.04 0.59
C ILE A 630 19.51 15.50 1.84
N ASP A 631 20.07 14.54 2.60
CA ASP A 631 20.85 14.82 3.80
C ASP A 631 22.30 15.25 3.49
N GLY A 632 23.05 15.63 4.53
CA GLY A 632 24.46 16.03 4.40
C GLY A 632 25.41 14.92 3.92
N ALA A 633 24.94 13.67 3.82
CA ALA A 633 25.67 12.53 3.26
C ALA A 633 25.18 12.16 1.85
N ASN A 634 24.40 13.04 1.20
CA ASN A 634 23.85 12.86 -0.15
C ASN A 634 22.88 11.66 -0.27
N ARG A 635 22.16 11.33 0.80
CA ARG A 635 21.14 10.28 0.83
C ARG A 635 19.75 10.90 0.84
N ASN A 636 18.82 10.31 0.10
CA ASN A 636 17.39 10.65 0.18
C ASN A 636 16.76 9.90 1.35
N ARG A 637 16.79 10.51 2.54
CA ARG A 637 16.39 9.83 3.79
C ARG A 637 14.86 9.82 3.90
N TRP A 638 14.31 8.61 4.10
CA TRP A 638 12.88 8.40 4.33
C TRP A 638 12.55 8.58 5.81
N GLY A 639 12.78 7.54 6.60
CA GLY A 639 12.68 7.51 8.05
C GLY A 639 13.54 6.38 8.59
N ASP A 640 13.74 6.37 9.91
CA ASP A 640 14.51 5.33 10.59
C ASP A 640 13.65 4.42 11.47
N TYR A 641 12.38 4.79 11.67
CA TYR A 641 11.46 4.14 12.59
C TYR A 641 10.11 3.82 11.96
N SER A 642 9.51 2.78 12.52
CA SER A 642 8.12 2.37 12.32
C SER A 642 7.73 1.56 13.55
N LEU A 643 6.46 1.56 13.93
CA LEU A 643 6.00 0.80 15.08
C LEU A 643 4.61 0.23 14.87
N THR A 644 4.43 -1.01 15.34
CA THR A 644 3.13 -1.63 15.53
C THR A 644 2.97 -2.00 17.00
N THR A 645 1.80 -1.76 17.59
CA THR A 645 1.51 -1.96 19.02
C THR A 645 0.19 -2.69 19.25
N LEU A 646 0.09 -3.41 20.37
CA LEU A 646 -1.12 -4.14 20.77
C LEU A 646 -2.10 -3.19 21.46
N ASP A 647 -3.38 -3.31 21.10
CA ASP A 647 -4.46 -2.59 21.77
C ASP A 647 -4.70 -3.14 23.20
N PRO A 648 -4.45 -2.36 24.26
CA PRO A 648 -4.55 -2.85 25.63
C PRO A 648 -5.98 -3.10 26.12
N LEU A 649 -7.01 -2.65 25.38
CA LEU A 649 -8.41 -2.86 25.78
C LEU A 649 -8.97 -4.22 25.38
N ASP A 650 -8.62 -4.70 24.20
CA ASP A 650 -9.22 -5.92 23.64
C ASP A 650 -8.21 -7.07 23.45
N ASN A 651 -6.90 -6.79 23.52
CA ASN A 651 -5.84 -7.78 23.27
C ASN A 651 -5.98 -8.55 21.95
N THR A 652 -6.64 -7.98 20.94
CA THR A 652 -6.87 -8.64 19.64
C THR A 652 -6.50 -7.72 18.49
N THR A 653 -6.80 -6.44 18.62
CA THR A 653 -6.52 -5.41 17.63
C THR A 653 -5.08 -4.92 17.75
N LEU A 654 -4.45 -4.62 16.62
CA LEU A 654 -3.09 -4.10 16.53
C LEU A 654 -3.13 -2.74 15.83
N TRP A 655 -2.30 -1.80 16.25
CA TRP A 655 -2.21 -0.45 15.68
C TRP A 655 -0.85 -0.21 15.06
N THR A 656 -0.80 0.47 13.93
CA THR A 656 0.46 0.75 13.21
C THR A 656 0.52 2.20 12.76
N ILE A 657 1.74 2.74 12.66
CA ILE A 657 2.05 4.05 12.05
C ILE A 657 3.09 3.84 10.96
N GLN A 658 2.81 4.34 9.76
CA GLN A 658 3.70 4.24 8.61
C GLN A 658 3.80 5.58 7.89
N GLU A 659 4.91 5.81 7.22
CA GLU A 659 5.14 7.03 6.44
C GLU A 659 4.61 6.88 5.01
N TYR A 660 4.19 7.99 4.41
CA TYR A 660 3.88 8.11 2.98
C TYR A 660 4.39 9.45 2.44
N ALA A 661 4.58 9.52 1.12
CA ALA A 661 4.97 10.76 0.46
C ALA A 661 3.70 11.58 0.20
N GLU A 662 3.56 12.72 0.84
CA GLU A 662 2.38 13.58 0.74
C GLU A 662 2.58 14.62 -0.38
N SER A 663 1.48 15.11 -0.94
CA SER A 663 1.50 16.25 -1.85
C SER A 663 1.45 17.59 -1.08
N PRO A 664 2.25 18.60 -1.46
CA PRO A 664 3.14 18.65 -2.63
C PRO A 664 4.48 17.91 -2.40
N ALA A 665 5.28 17.76 -3.47
CA ALA A 665 6.58 17.07 -3.40
C ALA A 665 7.49 17.53 -2.26
N ASN A 666 8.26 16.60 -1.71
CA ASN A 666 9.15 16.75 -0.56
C ASN A 666 8.44 16.95 0.79
N ILE A 667 7.13 16.71 0.85
CA ILE A 667 6.39 16.60 2.10
C ILE A 667 6.24 15.10 2.42
N TRP A 668 6.59 14.76 3.65
CA TRP A 668 6.30 13.46 4.21
C TRP A 668 5.07 13.61 5.13
N GLY A 669 4.26 12.56 5.18
CA GLY A 669 3.16 12.41 6.12
C GLY A 669 3.23 11.06 6.81
N THR A 670 2.52 10.92 7.92
CA THR A 670 2.32 9.64 8.58
C THR A 670 0.85 9.21 8.47
N TRP A 671 0.62 7.91 8.45
CA TRP A 671 -0.70 7.32 8.37
C TRP A 671 -0.84 6.24 9.45
N ILE A 672 -1.89 6.36 10.25
CA ILE A 672 -2.16 5.50 11.40
C ILE A 672 -3.30 4.54 11.05
N GLY A 673 -3.13 3.27 11.37
CA GLY A 673 -4.13 2.22 11.10
C GLY A 673 -4.42 1.33 12.31
N LYS A 674 -5.71 1.13 12.60
CA LYS A 674 -6.25 0.11 13.51
C LYS A 674 -6.57 -1.15 12.70
N LEU A 675 -5.95 -2.26 13.06
CA LEU A 675 -5.91 -3.49 12.25
C LEU A 675 -6.39 -4.69 13.07
N ARG A 676 -7.09 -5.61 12.42
CA ARG A 676 -7.46 -6.89 13.04
C ARG A 676 -7.26 -8.03 12.06
N MET A 677 -6.61 -9.09 12.52
CA MET A 677 -6.68 -10.37 11.83
C MET A 677 -8.06 -10.96 12.08
N ILE A 678 -8.85 -11.08 11.03
CA ILE A 678 -10.15 -11.76 11.05
C ILE A 678 -9.92 -13.04 10.26
N PRO A 679 -9.79 -14.21 10.92
CA PRO A 679 -9.70 -15.46 10.19
C PRO A 679 -10.99 -15.64 9.39
N THR A 680 -10.89 -15.88 8.08
CA THR A 680 -12.07 -16.27 7.29
C THR A 680 -12.78 -17.46 7.95
N ALA A 681 -14.11 -17.47 7.88
CA ALA A 681 -14.90 -18.57 8.43
C ALA A 681 -14.56 -19.88 7.73
N LEU A 682 -14.52 -19.84 6.40
CA LEU A 682 -14.08 -20.91 5.49
C LEU A 682 -13.23 -20.29 4.39
N LYS A 683 -12.38 -21.09 3.76
CA LYS A 683 -11.60 -20.65 2.60
C LYS A 683 -12.00 -21.47 1.37
N ILE A 684 -12.53 -20.80 0.35
CA ILE A 684 -12.95 -21.44 -0.91
C ILE A 684 -11.97 -21.07 -2.02
N THR A 685 -11.33 -22.06 -2.63
CA THR A 685 -10.36 -21.88 -3.74
C THR A 685 -10.82 -22.62 -4.99
N LEU A 686 -10.59 -22.02 -6.17
CA LEU A 686 -10.73 -22.66 -7.48
C LEU A 686 -9.33 -22.96 -8.04
N PRO A 687 -8.79 -24.19 -7.91
CA PRO A 687 -7.37 -24.48 -8.19
C PRO A 687 -6.93 -24.19 -9.61
N PHE A 688 -7.85 -24.25 -10.58
CA PHE A 688 -7.60 -23.97 -12.00
C PHE A 688 -8.34 -22.73 -12.49
N GLY A 689 -8.81 -21.88 -11.57
CA GLY A 689 -9.71 -20.77 -11.88
C GLY A 689 -11.14 -21.22 -12.19
N ALA A 690 -11.99 -20.24 -12.48
CA ALA A 690 -13.36 -20.47 -12.92
C ALA A 690 -13.40 -20.74 -14.44
N PRO A 691 -14.27 -21.64 -14.94
CA PRO A 691 -14.45 -21.85 -16.38
C PRO A 691 -14.85 -20.54 -17.10
N SER A 692 -14.15 -20.21 -18.18
CA SER A 692 -14.45 -19.05 -19.04
C SER A 692 -15.19 -19.40 -20.32
N VAL A 693 -15.22 -20.69 -20.69
CA VAL A 693 -15.96 -21.23 -21.84
C VAL A 693 -16.67 -22.52 -21.43
N LEU A 694 -17.94 -22.66 -21.81
CA LEU A 694 -18.75 -23.86 -21.65
C LEU A 694 -19.04 -24.48 -23.02
N THR A 695 -18.91 -25.80 -23.13
CA THR A 695 -19.30 -26.52 -24.35
C THR A 695 -20.83 -26.52 -24.47
N PRO A 696 -21.40 -26.16 -25.65
CA PRO A 696 -22.85 -26.13 -25.83
C PRO A 696 -23.48 -27.50 -25.58
N GLY A 697 -24.58 -27.54 -24.83
CA GLY A 697 -25.31 -28.78 -24.56
C GLY A 697 -24.60 -29.77 -23.64
N ALA A 698 -23.39 -29.46 -23.14
CA ALA A 698 -22.64 -30.33 -22.23
C ALA A 698 -22.55 -29.73 -20.83
N GLN A 699 -22.55 -30.59 -19.81
CA GLN A 699 -22.23 -30.19 -18.44
C GLN A 699 -20.76 -29.79 -18.35
N THR A 700 -20.46 -28.77 -17.54
CA THR A 700 -19.08 -28.34 -17.26
C THR A 700 -18.78 -28.54 -15.78
N SER A 701 -17.81 -29.40 -15.46
CA SER A 701 -17.36 -29.64 -14.10
C SER A 701 -16.02 -28.96 -13.80
N PHE A 702 -15.86 -28.40 -12.62
CA PHE A 702 -14.58 -27.85 -12.15
C PHE A 702 -14.33 -28.12 -10.67
N PRO A 703 -13.06 -28.30 -10.24
CA PRO A 703 -12.75 -28.58 -8.85
C PRO A 703 -12.86 -27.32 -7.99
N VAL A 704 -13.29 -27.53 -6.75
CA VAL A 704 -13.36 -26.52 -5.69
C VAL A 704 -12.69 -27.10 -4.46
N LEU A 705 -11.85 -26.31 -3.78
CA LEU A 705 -11.32 -26.65 -2.45
C LEU A 705 -12.02 -25.78 -1.41
N ILE A 706 -12.51 -26.39 -0.34
CA ILE A 706 -13.15 -25.70 0.78
C ILE A 706 -12.44 -26.14 2.06
N GLU A 707 -11.57 -25.29 2.56
CA GLU A 707 -10.78 -25.51 3.76
C GLU A 707 -11.48 -24.85 4.96
N ASN A 708 -11.41 -25.49 6.13
CA ASN A 708 -11.91 -24.90 7.37
C ASN A 708 -11.06 -23.69 7.78
N GLY A 709 -11.72 -22.62 8.23
CA GLY A 709 -11.08 -21.43 8.77
C GLY A 709 -11.33 -21.33 10.27
N SER A 710 -11.93 -20.22 10.71
CA SER A 710 -12.46 -20.09 12.08
C SER A 710 -13.72 -20.93 12.34
N GLU A 711 -14.39 -21.39 11.27
CA GLU A 711 -15.55 -22.27 11.31
C GLU A 711 -15.25 -23.58 10.58
N THR A 712 -15.98 -24.65 10.93
CA THR A 712 -15.95 -25.91 10.17
C THR A 712 -17.06 -25.92 9.12
N VAL A 713 -16.77 -26.43 7.92
CA VAL A 713 -17.76 -26.48 6.84
C VAL A 713 -18.96 -27.34 7.27
N VAL A 714 -20.16 -26.76 7.20
CA VAL A 714 -21.41 -27.48 7.46
C VAL A 714 -21.62 -28.48 6.33
N PRO A 715 -21.72 -29.79 6.61
CA PRO A 715 -21.93 -30.80 5.58
C PRO A 715 -23.18 -30.51 4.74
N GLY A 716 -23.03 -30.56 3.42
CA GLY A 716 -24.12 -30.28 2.47
C GLY A 716 -24.40 -28.79 2.22
N SER A 717 -23.71 -27.86 2.89
CA SER A 717 -23.80 -26.43 2.60
C SER A 717 -23.06 -25.96 1.33
N PRO A 718 -21.97 -26.62 0.86
CA PRO A 718 -21.30 -26.22 -0.37
C PRO A 718 -22.25 -26.22 -1.59
N THR A 719 -22.43 -25.05 -2.19
CA THR A 719 -23.43 -24.78 -3.24
C THR A 719 -22.81 -23.96 -4.38
N LEU A 720 -23.01 -24.42 -5.61
CA LEU A 720 -22.81 -23.66 -6.84
C LEU A 720 -24.10 -22.88 -7.11
N TRP A 721 -23.99 -21.58 -7.32
CA TRP A 721 -25.07 -20.74 -7.74
C TRP A 721 -24.86 -20.36 -9.19
N TYR A 722 -25.81 -20.63 -10.07
CA TYR A 722 -25.67 -20.38 -11.50
C TYR A 722 -26.94 -19.79 -12.12
N ARG A 723 -26.80 -19.07 -13.24
CA ARG A 723 -27.90 -18.64 -14.10
C ARG A 723 -27.43 -18.54 -15.54
N PHE A 724 -28.36 -18.70 -16.49
CA PHE A 724 -28.07 -18.62 -17.93
C PHE A 724 -28.65 -17.36 -18.59
N SER A 725 -29.29 -16.49 -17.82
CA SER A 725 -29.84 -15.21 -18.26
C SER A 725 -29.97 -14.26 -17.06
N ALA A 726 -30.31 -13.00 -17.32
CA ALA A 726 -30.65 -12.06 -16.25
C ALA A 726 -31.79 -12.61 -15.38
N GLY A 727 -31.63 -12.58 -14.06
CA GLY A 727 -32.58 -13.17 -13.11
C GLY A 727 -31.91 -13.67 -11.83
N ALA A 728 -32.67 -14.39 -11.00
CA ALA A 728 -32.15 -15.00 -9.78
C ALA A 728 -31.22 -16.18 -10.09
N PHE A 729 -30.15 -16.34 -9.30
CA PHE A 729 -29.31 -17.53 -9.35
C PHE A 729 -30.05 -18.75 -8.82
N GLN A 730 -29.79 -19.90 -9.45
CA GLN A 730 -30.29 -21.21 -9.05
C GLN A 730 -29.19 -21.97 -8.28
N PRO A 731 -29.53 -22.65 -7.18
CA PRO A 731 -28.58 -23.46 -6.44
C PRO A 731 -28.40 -24.85 -7.06
N ALA A 732 -27.16 -25.35 -7.08
CA ALA A 732 -26.78 -26.73 -7.34
C ALA A 732 -25.78 -27.19 -6.25
N PRO A 733 -26.00 -28.33 -5.59
CA PRO A 733 -25.07 -28.82 -4.56
C PRO A 733 -23.72 -29.20 -5.17
N LEU A 734 -22.62 -28.92 -4.46
CA LEU A 734 -21.30 -29.45 -4.83
C LEU A 734 -21.19 -30.93 -4.47
N ILE A 735 -20.47 -31.69 -5.29
CA ILE A 735 -20.16 -33.10 -5.05
C ILE A 735 -18.91 -33.17 -4.16
N HIS A 736 -19.01 -33.79 -2.99
CA HIS A 736 -17.86 -33.97 -2.09
C HIS A 736 -17.01 -35.18 -2.51
N ASN A 737 -15.72 -34.95 -2.78
CA ASN A 737 -14.78 -35.99 -3.23
C ASN A 737 -13.93 -36.56 -2.09
N GLY A 738 -14.07 -36.04 -0.86
CA GLY A 738 -13.28 -36.39 0.31
C GLY A 738 -12.26 -35.31 0.69
N GLY A 739 -11.93 -35.22 1.99
CA GLY A 739 -11.11 -34.14 2.54
C GLY A 739 -11.75 -32.77 2.26
N ASP A 740 -10.94 -31.82 1.80
CA ASP A 740 -11.38 -30.46 1.45
C ASP A 740 -11.79 -30.33 -0.02
N SER A 741 -11.86 -31.44 -0.78
CA SER A 741 -12.11 -31.44 -2.22
C SER A 741 -13.58 -31.62 -2.60
N TYR A 742 -14.04 -30.75 -3.49
CA TYR A 742 -15.38 -30.75 -4.06
C TYR A 742 -15.35 -30.58 -5.58
N THR A 743 -16.44 -30.95 -6.25
CA THR A 743 -16.67 -30.68 -7.67
C THR A 743 -17.95 -29.89 -7.83
N ALA A 744 -17.85 -28.74 -8.50
CA ALA A 744 -18.99 -27.97 -8.96
C ALA A 744 -19.35 -28.40 -10.39
N VAL A 745 -20.65 -28.50 -10.70
CA VAL A 745 -21.15 -28.91 -12.03
C VAL A 745 -22.13 -27.86 -12.54
N ILE A 746 -21.72 -27.11 -13.56
CA ILE A 746 -22.61 -26.20 -14.28
C ILE A 746 -23.44 -27.05 -15.25
N PRO A 747 -24.78 -26.94 -15.23
CA PRO A 747 -25.65 -27.65 -16.18
C PRO A 747 -25.38 -27.28 -17.65
N PRO A 748 -25.90 -28.05 -18.61
CA PRO A 748 -25.79 -27.74 -20.03
C PRO A 748 -26.32 -26.33 -20.35
N ALA A 749 -25.52 -25.55 -21.07
CA ALA A 749 -25.90 -24.23 -21.54
C ALA A 749 -26.14 -24.24 -23.06
N THR A 750 -27.12 -23.47 -23.53
CA THR A 750 -27.34 -23.24 -24.97
C THR A 750 -26.48 -22.08 -25.47
N CYS A 751 -26.33 -21.95 -26.78
CA CYS A 751 -25.55 -20.88 -27.40
C CYS A 751 -26.05 -19.48 -27.11
N ALA A 752 -27.34 -19.33 -26.83
CA ALA A 752 -27.94 -18.05 -26.45
C ALA A 752 -27.77 -17.72 -24.96
N ALA A 753 -27.31 -18.67 -24.14
CA ALA A 753 -27.14 -18.46 -22.72
C ALA A 753 -26.02 -17.44 -22.44
N THR A 754 -26.19 -16.70 -21.34
CA THR A 754 -25.15 -15.88 -20.72
C THR A 754 -24.83 -16.44 -19.33
N PRO A 755 -24.07 -17.56 -19.23
CA PRO A 755 -23.75 -18.19 -17.97
C PRO A 755 -23.07 -17.25 -17.00
N GLN A 756 -23.63 -17.16 -15.79
CA GLN A 756 -23.05 -16.47 -14.65
C GLN A 756 -23.14 -17.38 -13.44
N PHE A 757 -22.09 -17.44 -12.63
CA PHE A 757 -22.04 -18.33 -11.48
C PHE A 757 -21.09 -17.89 -10.37
N TYR A 758 -21.29 -18.42 -9.17
CA TYR A 758 -20.40 -18.30 -8.02
C TYR A 758 -20.54 -19.53 -7.13
N VAL A 759 -19.58 -19.78 -6.24
CA VAL A 759 -19.63 -20.90 -5.28
C VAL A 759 -19.76 -20.32 -3.88
N SER A 760 -20.49 -21.00 -3.00
CA SER A 760 -20.60 -20.64 -1.58
C SER A 760 -20.58 -21.86 -0.68
N ALA A 761 -20.24 -21.69 0.60
CA ALA A 761 -20.39 -22.69 1.64
C ALA A 761 -20.68 -22.02 2.99
N GLN A 762 -21.33 -22.74 3.89
CA GLN A 762 -21.68 -22.25 5.22
C GLN A 762 -20.76 -22.90 6.27
N GLY A 763 -20.18 -22.10 7.14
CA GLY A 763 -19.49 -22.57 8.33
C GLY A 763 -20.45 -22.87 9.49
N ASP A 764 -20.01 -23.64 10.47
CA ASP A 764 -20.79 -24.08 11.63
C ASP A 764 -21.17 -22.96 12.62
N GLY A 765 -20.51 -21.80 12.53
CA GLY A 765 -20.91 -20.55 13.17
C GLY A 765 -22.03 -19.81 12.43
N GLY A 766 -22.40 -20.30 11.25
CA GLY A 766 -23.49 -19.77 10.42
C GLY A 766 -23.03 -18.81 9.33
N THR A 767 -21.73 -18.50 9.24
CA THR A 767 -21.19 -17.58 8.23
C THR A 767 -21.23 -18.23 6.85
N ILE A 768 -21.71 -17.51 5.84
CA ILE A 768 -21.66 -17.96 4.44
C ILE A 768 -20.49 -17.28 3.76
N VAL A 769 -19.56 -18.08 3.24
CA VAL A 769 -18.43 -17.61 2.42
C VAL A 769 -18.75 -17.90 0.96
N SER A 770 -18.40 -16.98 0.06
CA SER A 770 -18.61 -17.13 -1.38
C SER A 770 -17.40 -16.70 -2.19
N VAL A 771 -17.22 -17.29 -3.37
CA VAL A 771 -16.20 -16.93 -4.34
C VAL A 771 -16.86 -16.69 -5.72
N PRO A 772 -16.70 -15.50 -6.33
CA PRO A 772 -15.90 -14.37 -5.83
C PRO A 772 -16.55 -13.66 -4.63
N ASP A 773 -15.77 -12.87 -3.90
CA ASP A 773 -16.26 -12.07 -2.78
C ASP A 773 -17.32 -11.06 -3.24
N GLY A 774 -18.34 -10.84 -2.41
CA GLY A 774 -19.47 -9.95 -2.73
C GLY A 774 -20.57 -10.58 -3.58
N ALA A 775 -20.55 -11.90 -3.82
CA ALA A 775 -21.67 -12.59 -4.42
C ALA A 775 -22.97 -12.41 -3.58
N PRO A 776 -24.16 -12.30 -4.21
CA PRO A 776 -24.43 -12.50 -5.64
C PRO A 776 -24.23 -11.26 -6.53
N ALA A 777 -23.76 -10.13 -5.97
CA ALA A 777 -23.46 -8.94 -6.78
C ALA A 777 -22.22 -9.16 -7.67
N SER A 778 -21.21 -9.85 -7.12
CA SER A 778 -20.05 -10.35 -7.85
C SER A 778 -20.28 -11.79 -8.35
N PHE A 779 -19.86 -12.11 -9.57
CA PHE A 779 -19.98 -13.45 -10.15
C PHE A 779 -18.94 -13.68 -11.25
N TYR A 780 -18.63 -14.94 -11.54
CA TYR A 780 -17.92 -15.35 -12.75
C TYR A 780 -18.89 -15.39 -13.93
N SER A 781 -18.38 -15.16 -15.14
CA SER A 781 -19.12 -15.30 -16.39
C SER A 781 -18.36 -16.22 -17.35
N ALA A 782 -19.09 -16.97 -18.17
CA ALA A 782 -18.51 -17.82 -19.21
C ALA A 782 -19.22 -17.61 -20.55
N GLN A 783 -18.49 -17.80 -21.66
CA GLN A 783 -19.10 -17.88 -23.00
C GLN A 783 -19.52 -19.32 -23.30
N VAL A 784 -20.52 -19.51 -24.16
CA VAL A 784 -20.94 -20.85 -24.61
C VAL A 784 -20.49 -21.05 -26.05
N GLY A 785 -19.79 -22.15 -26.33
CA GLY A 785 -19.27 -22.48 -27.66
C GLY A 785 -18.07 -23.41 -27.64
N ASP A 786 -17.78 -23.99 -28.80
CA ASP A 786 -16.56 -24.76 -29.05
C ASP A 786 -15.45 -23.82 -29.53
N LEU A 787 -14.31 -23.89 -28.84
CA LEU A 787 -13.13 -23.12 -29.22
C LEU A 787 -12.38 -23.85 -30.35
N VAL A 788 -12.37 -23.26 -31.54
CA VAL A 788 -11.61 -23.76 -32.70
C VAL A 788 -10.35 -22.92 -32.87
N THR A 789 -9.17 -23.53 -32.82
CA THR A 789 -7.91 -22.84 -33.13
C THR A 789 -7.76 -22.71 -34.65
N VAL A 790 -7.67 -21.48 -35.13
CA VAL A 790 -7.54 -21.13 -36.56
C VAL A 790 -6.07 -20.91 -36.92
N ALA A 791 -5.30 -20.32 -36.00
CA ALA A 791 -3.85 -20.21 -36.09
C ALA A 791 -3.24 -20.30 -34.69
N ASP A 792 -2.07 -20.92 -34.61
CA ASP A 792 -1.23 -21.01 -33.41
C ASP A 792 0.22 -20.94 -33.88
N ASP A 793 0.87 -19.80 -33.64
CA ASP A 793 2.21 -19.49 -34.10
C ASP A 793 3.04 -18.98 -32.92
N ASN A 794 3.85 -19.88 -32.37
CA ASN A 794 4.85 -19.58 -31.34
C ASN A 794 6.21 -19.20 -31.95
N PHE A 795 6.27 -18.91 -33.25
CA PHE A 795 7.43 -18.37 -33.96
C PHE A 795 8.73 -19.19 -33.96
N GLU A 796 8.71 -20.44 -33.50
CA GLU A 796 9.83 -21.38 -33.63
C GLU A 796 10.22 -21.64 -35.10
N THR A 797 9.26 -21.51 -36.01
CA THR A 797 9.49 -21.62 -37.45
C THR A 797 8.81 -20.47 -38.19
N ASN A 798 9.37 -20.06 -39.35
CA ASN A 798 8.70 -19.04 -40.15
C ASN A 798 7.48 -19.63 -40.87
N GLN A 799 6.28 -19.36 -40.39
CA GLN A 799 5.04 -19.79 -41.05
C GLN A 799 4.63 -18.92 -42.26
N GLY A 800 5.52 -18.03 -42.74
CA GLY A 800 5.29 -17.18 -43.91
C GLY A 800 5.25 -15.68 -43.60
N TRP A 801 5.77 -15.27 -42.45
CA TRP A 801 5.98 -13.89 -42.09
C TRP A 801 7.05 -13.24 -42.97
N THR A 802 6.82 -11.98 -43.33
CA THR A 802 7.71 -11.18 -44.16
C THR A 802 8.00 -9.84 -43.49
N VAL A 803 9.26 -9.41 -43.53
CA VAL A 803 9.69 -8.11 -42.98
C VAL A 803 9.89 -7.09 -44.10
N THR A 804 9.39 -5.88 -43.91
CA THR A 804 9.64 -4.71 -44.78
C THR A 804 10.12 -3.54 -43.95
N ASN A 805 11.24 -2.94 -44.34
CA ASN A 805 11.87 -1.83 -43.64
C ASN A 805 11.71 -0.54 -44.46
N THR A 806 11.29 0.56 -43.82
CA THR A 806 11.26 1.90 -44.40
C THR A 806 12.13 2.80 -43.55
N SER A 807 13.21 3.37 -44.10
CA SER A 807 14.11 4.27 -43.34
C SER A 807 14.68 3.69 -42.04
N VAL A 808 14.73 2.35 -41.92
CA VAL A 808 15.41 1.66 -40.80
C VAL A 808 16.90 1.60 -41.11
N THR A 809 17.73 2.06 -40.19
CA THR A 809 19.20 2.02 -40.32
C THR A 809 19.86 0.98 -39.42
N ALA A 810 19.21 0.55 -38.33
CA ALA A 810 19.59 -0.56 -37.46
C ALA A 810 18.35 -1.18 -36.76
N GLY A 811 18.49 -2.34 -36.13
CA GLY A 811 17.44 -2.95 -35.30
C GLY A 811 16.17 -3.41 -36.02
N ALA A 812 16.25 -3.80 -37.30
CA ALA A 812 15.09 -4.33 -38.01
C ALA A 812 14.55 -5.63 -37.37
N TRP A 813 13.25 -5.92 -37.58
CA TRP A 813 12.63 -7.18 -37.13
C TRP A 813 13.44 -8.41 -37.58
N VAL A 814 13.81 -9.22 -36.59
CA VAL A 814 14.44 -10.52 -36.78
C VAL A 814 13.72 -11.55 -35.90
N ARG A 815 13.58 -12.77 -36.40
CA ARG A 815 13.07 -13.89 -35.61
C ARG A 815 14.25 -14.64 -35.04
N ALA A 816 14.38 -14.66 -33.73
CA ALA A 816 15.53 -15.24 -33.06
C ALA A 816 15.21 -15.59 -31.61
N VAL A 817 16.09 -16.41 -31.00
CA VAL A 817 16.15 -16.52 -29.54
C VAL A 817 16.71 -15.20 -29.02
N PRO A 818 16.04 -14.50 -28.10
CA PRO A 818 16.54 -13.24 -27.58
C PRO A 818 17.96 -13.39 -27.05
N ALA A 819 18.86 -12.49 -27.47
CA ALA A 819 20.31 -12.64 -27.30
C ALA A 819 20.80 -12.64 -25.84
N GLY A 820 19.90 -12.50 -24.86
CA GLY A 820 20.22 -12.68 -23.45
C GLY A 820 21.12 -11.58 -22.90
N SER A 821 20.99 -10.35 -23.40
CA SER A 821 21.73 -9.15 -22.93
C SER A 821 21.41 -8.77 -21.46
N ALA A 822 20.55 -9.53 -20.79
CA ALA A 822 19.91 -9.22 -19.51
C ALA A 822 19.01 -7.96 -19.55
N GLY A 823 18.54 -7.56 -20.74
CA GLY A 823 17.65 -6.41 -20.92
C GLY A 823 18.40 -5.09 -20.80
N ALA A 824 19.69 -5.09 -21.16
CA ALA A 824 20.59 -3.95 -20.99
C ALA A 824 20.12 -2.69 -21.75
N ARG A 825 19.32 -2.88 -22.81
CA ARG A 825 18.67 -1.82 -23.59
C ARG A 825 17.15 -1.90 -23.56
N GLY A 826 16.61 -2.65 -22.61
CA GLY A 826 15.17 -2.89 -22.51
C GLY A 826 14.64 -3.90 -23.52
N ASP A 827 15.49 -4.68 -24.18
CA ASP A 827 15.13 -5.86 -24.96
C ASP A 827 14.69 -7.05 -24.07
N PRO A 828 13.82 -7.96 -24.55
CA PRO A 828 13.40 -9.10 -23.75
C PRO A 828 14.57 -10.07 -23.49
N VAL A 829 14.69 -10.55 -22.25
CA VAL A 829 15.75 -11.51 -21.85
C VAL A 829 15.48 -12.95 -22.29
N ALA A 830 14.23 -13.25 -22.60
CA ALA A 830 13.71 -14.53 -23.07
C ALA A 830 12.42 -14.28 -23.86
N ASP A 831 12.04 -15.25 -24.68
CA ASP A 831 10.74 -15.29 -25.34
C ASP A 831 9.60 -15.41 -24.30
N TYR A 832 8.35 -15.20 -24.73
CA TYR A 832 7.22 -15.08 -23.81
C TYR A 832 6.83 -16.43 -23.18
N ASP A 833 6.74 -17.47 -24.01
CA ASP A 833 6.21 -18.78 -23.60
C ASP A 833 7.30 -19.80 -23.24
N GLY A 834 8.57 -19.41 -23.38
CA GLY A 834 9.73 -20.24 -23.07
C GLY A 834 10.00 -21.34 -24.10
N SER A 835 9.40 -21.25 -25.29
CA SER A 835 9.64 -22.16 -26.41
C SER A 835 10.97 -21.89 -27.14
N GLY A 836 11.46 -20.65 -27.09
CA GLY A 836 12.81 -20.24 -27.46
C GLY A 836 12.92 -18.99 -28.33
N GLN A 837 12.22 -18.94 -29.47
CA GLN A 837 12.32 -17.90 -30.49
C GLN A 837 11.09 -17.02 -30.52
N CYS A 838 11.30 -15.71 -30.62
CA CYS A 838 10.24 -14.75 -30.89
C CYS A 838 10.70 -13.76 -31.98
N TRP A 839 9.85 -12.79 -32.33
CA TRP A 839 10.28 -11.64 -33.13
C TRP A 839 10.80 -10.55 -32.23
N VAL A 840 11.98 -10.02 -32.52
CA VAL A 840 12.65 -8.93 -31.81
C VAL A 840 13.21 -7.90 -32.81
N THR A 841 13.33 -6.64 -32.42
CA THR A 841 14.01 -5.60 -33.21
C THR A 841 15.50 -5.67 -32.97
N GLY A 842 16.28 -6.11 -33.97
CA GLY A 842 17.69 -6.45 -33.71
C GLY A 842 17.82 -7.65 -32.76
N ASN A 843 19.02 -8.26 -32.74
CA ASN A 843 19.31 -9.33 -31.78
C ASN A 843 20.81 -9.41 -31.47
N GLY A 844 21.48 -8.25 -31.52
CA GLY A 844 22.85 -8.06 -31.06
C GLY A 844 22.91 -7.73 -29.57
N PHE A 845 24.13 -7.67 -29.01
CA PHE A 845 24.37 -7.33 -27.60
C PHE A 845 24.20 -5.83 -27.29
N ASP A 846 24.16 -4.99 -28.32
CA ASP A 846 24.16 -3.52 -28.28
C ASP A 846 23.53 -2.99 -29.57
N GLU A 847 22.41 -3.60 -29.97
CA GLU A 847 21.62 -3.19 -31.14
C GLU A 847 20.40 -2.39 -30.65
N ASP A 848 19.90 -1.50 -31.49
CA ASP A 848 18.81 -0.56 -31.18
C ASP A 848 17.99 -0.40 -32.46
N LEU A 849 16.68 -0.21 -32.36
CA LEU A 849 15.91 0.18 -33.53
C LEU A 849 16.24 1.62 -33.87
N ASP A 850 16.91 1.83 -35.00
CA ASP A 850 17.23 3.16 -35.50
C ASP A 850 16.34 3.49 -36.69
N GLY A 851 15.48 4.51 -36.57
CA GLY A 851 14.61 4.96 -37.66
C GLY A 851 13.33 4.13 -37.79
N GLY A 852 12.82 4.01 -39.02
CA GLY A 852 11.71 3.11 -39.31
C GLY A 852 10.47 3.75 -39.94
N PRO A 853 9.36 2.99 -40.01
CA PRO A 853 9.14 1.70 -39.33
C PRO A 853 9.83 0.47 -39.95
N THR A 854 10.20 -0.49 -39.10
CA THR A 854 10.34 -1.91 -39.47
C THR A 854 8.98 -2.61 -39.30
N ARG A 855 8.54 -3.39 -40.31
CA ARG A 855 7.21 -4.01 -40.33
C ARG A 855 7.26 -5.51 -40.56
N ALA A 856 6.82 -6.31 -39.59
CA ALA A 856 6.59 -7.74 -39.75
C ALA A 856 5.12 -8.00 -40.13
N THR A 857 4.90 -8.62 -41.29
CA THR A 857 3.56 -8.90 -41.84
C THR A 857 3.29 -10.40 -41.85
N SER A 858 2.14 -10.81 -41.31
CA SER A 858 1.74 -12.22 -41.18
C SER A 858 1.46 -12.89 -42.53
N PRO A 859 1.43 -14.24 -42.60
CA PRO A 859 0.77 -14.95 -43.68
C PRO A 859 -0.74 -14.63 -43.74
N VAL A 860 -1.42 -15.14 -44.76
CA VAL A 860 -2.88 -14.96 -44.93
C VAL A 860 -3.64 -15.95 -44.04
N TYR A 861 -4.59 -15.45 -43.27
CA TYR A 861 -5.53 -16.24 -42.48
C TYR A 861 -6.93 -16.18 -43.08
N ASP A 862 -7.63 -17.32 -43.09
CA ASP A 862 -9.04 -17.40 -43.48
C ASP A 862 -9.95 -17.29 -42.24
N LEU A 863 -10.57 -16.13 -42.07
CA LEU A 863 -11.53 -15.88 -40.99
C LEU A 863 -12.97 -15.74 -41.54
N SER A 864 -13.24 -16.23 -42.76
CA SER A 864 -14.53 -16.06 -43.43
C SER A 864 -15.66 -16.92 -42.85
N ALA A 865 -15.31 -17.95 -42.08
CA ALA A 865 -16.30 -18.85 -41.52
C ALA A 865 -17.06 -18.18 -40.35
N PRO A 866 -18.36 -18.45 -40.17
CA PRO A 866 -19.14 -17.82 -39.12
C PRO A 866 -18.63 -18.22 -37.72
N GLY A 867 -18.69 -17.28 -36.77
CA GLY A 867 -18.26 -17.46 -35.38
C GLY A 867 -17.70 -16.17 -34.77
N GLN A 868 -17.47 -16.16 -33.47
CA GLN A 868 -16.76 -15.06 -32.80
C GLN A 868 -15.26 -15.38 -32.80
N TYR A 869 -14.44 -14.47 -33.31
CA TYR A 869 -12.99 -14.64 -33.37
C TYR A 869 -12.31 -13.83 -32.27
N LEU A 870 -11.24 -14.39 -31.72
CA LEU A 870 -10.30 -13.69 -30.86
C LEU A 870 -8.89 -13.91 -31.40
N VAL A 871 -8.22 -12.81 -31.72
CA VAL A 871 -6.78 -12.78 -32.01
C VAL A 871 -6.08 -12.42 -30.70
N SER A 872 -5.11 -13.19 -30.26
CA SER A 872 -4.28 -12.92 -29.09
C SER A 872 -2.79 -13.07 -29.41
N TYR A 873 -1.94 -12.28 -28.79
CA TYR A 873 -0.48 -12.30 -28.98
C TYR A 873 0.21 -11.69 -27.77
N ALA A 874 1.43 -12.13 -27.48
CA ALA A 874 2.34 -11.44 -26.57
C ALA A 874 3.12 -10.37 -27.34
N ARG A 875 3.40 -9.25 -26.68
CA ARG A 875 4.19 -8.16 -27.24
C ARG A 875 5.06 -7.51 -26.17
N TRP A 876 6.12 -6.89 -26.61
CA TRP A 876 7.04 -6.10 -25.81
C TRP A 876 7.29 -4.82 -26.59
N PHE A 877 7.23 -3.68 -25.93
CA PHE A 877 7.71 -2.43 -26.51
C PHE A 877 8.34 -1.59 -25.41
N TYR A 878 9.62 -1.31 -25.58
CA TYR A 878 10.44 -0.50 -24.70
C TYR A 878 10.90 0.72 -25.50
N ASN A 879 10.80 1.86 -24.84
CA ASN A 879 11.35 3.13 -25.29
C ASN A 879 11.82 3.84 -24.00
N ASP A 880 13.10 4.22 -23.95
CA ASP A 880 13.74 4.79 -22.76
C ASP A 880 13.37 6.26 -22.47
N ASP A 881 12.91 7.01 -23.45
CA ASP A 881 12.43 8.38 -23.28
C ASP A 881 10.90 8.51 -23.36
N ASN A 882 10.22 7.41 -23.71
CA ASN A 882 8.77 7.24 -23.80
C ASN A 882 8.09 8.35 -24.63
N ASP A 883 8.75 8.76 -25.72
CA ASP A 883 8.32 9.84 -26.60
C ASP A 883 7.16 9.45 -27.56
N ALA A 884 7.24 9.76 -28.86
CA ALA A 884 6.24 9.45 -29.87
C ALA A 884 6.44 8.08 -30.55
N ASP A 885 7.50 7.35 -30.23
CA ASP A 885 7.81 6.05 -30.83
C ASP A 885 6.85 4.96 -30.38
N ARG A 886 6.35 4.15 -31.31
CA ARG A 886 5.27 3.19 -31.04
C ARG A 886 5.52 1.85 -31.72
N LEU A 887 5.16 0.78 -31.02
CA LEU A 887 4.77 -0.48 -31.64
C LEU A 887 3.30 -0.37 -32.03
N THR A 888 2.98 -0.59 -33.29
CA THR A 888 1.61 -0.59 -33.80
C THR A 888 1.22 -1.96 -34.32
N VAL A 889 -0.01 -2.35 -34.03
CA VAL A 889 -0.63 -3.57 -34.56
C VAL A 889 -1.74 -3.15 -35.50
N GLU A 890 -1.71 -3.67 -36.72
CA GLU A 890 -2.67 -3.35 -37.76
C GLU A 890 -3.26 -4.63 -38.36
N ILE A 891 -4.51 -4.54 -38.81
CA ILE A 891 -5.21 -5.63 -39.48
C ILE A 891 -5.63 -5.23 -40.90
N SER A 892 -5.59 -6.19 -41.82
CA SER A 892 -6.05 -6.05 -43.20
C SER A 892 -7.02 -7.19 -43.52
N ASN A 893 -8.06 -6.90 -44.29
CA ASN A 893 -9.00 -7.91 -44.81
C ASN A 893 -8.93 -8.08 -46.34
N ASN A 894 -7.94 -7.48 -46.99
CA ASN A 894 -7.76 -7.48 -48.44
C ASN A 894 -6.30 -7.79 -48.82
N ASN A 895 -5.72 -8.77 -48.12
CA ASN A 895 -4.36 -9.27 -48.33
C ASN A 895 -3.27 -8.18 -48.23
N GLY A 896 -3.47 -7.19 -47.35
CA GLY A 896 -2.51 -6.13 -47.10
C GLY A 896 -2.58 -4.92 -48.03
N SER A 897 -3.64 -4.80 -48.85
CA SER A 897 -3.83 -3.63 -49.72
C SER A 897 -4.21 -2.37 -48.93
N THR A 898 -5.01 -2.52 -47.87
CA THR A 898 -5.33 -1.48 -46.88
C THR A 898 -5.21 -2.03 -45.47
N TRP A 899 -4.90 -1.17 -44.51
CA TRP A 899 -4.63 -1.53 -43.12
C TRP A 899 -5.45 -0.65 -42.18
N VAL A 900 -5.99 -1.25 -41.13
CA VAL A 900 -6.70 -0.58 -40.04
C VAL A 900 -5.89 -0.76 -38.77
N LEU A 901 -5.63 0.34 -38.06
CA LEU A 901 -4.93 0.31 -36.77
C LEU A 901 -5.81 -0.38 -35.73
N VAL A 902 -5.28 -1.45 -35.13
CA VAL A 902 -5.90 -2.15 -34.00
C VAL A 902 -5.41 -1.55 -32.70
N GLU A 903 -4.10 -1.30 -32.63
CA GLU A 903 -3.43 -0.91 -31.41
C GLU A 903 -2.19 -0.06 -31.68
N SER A 904 -1.91 0.90 -30.79
CA SER A 904 -0.69 1.71 -30.77
C SER A 904 -0.14 1.72 -29.34
N ILE A 905 1.03 1.13 -29.16
CA ILE A 905 1.63 0.80 -27.87
C ILE A 905 2.83 1.73 -27.63
N GLY A 906 2.82 2.42 -26.49
CA GLY A 906 3.97 3.18 -25.96
C GLY A 906 4.85 2.32 -25.06
N GLY A 907 5.92 2.89 -24.50
CA GLY A 907 6.90 2.15 -23.70
C GLY A 907 6.27 1.42 -22.51
N SER A 908 6.68 0.18 -22.30
CA SER A 908 6.18 -0.72 -21.24
C SER A 908 7.32 -1.55 -20.67
N THR A 909 7.10 -2.19 -19.51
CA THR A 909 8.06 -3.13 -18.93
C THR A 909 7.51 -4.54 -19.02
N GLY A 910 8.31 -5.48 -19.52
CA GLY A 910 7.90 -6.88 -19.61
C GLY A 910 7.05 -7.22 -20.83
N TRP A 911 6.82 -8.51 -21.01
CA TRP A 911 5.86 -9.02 -21.98
C TRP A 911 4.43 -8.70 -21.56
N GLN A 912 3.62 -8.23 -22.51
CA GLN A 912 2.22 -7.87 -22.33
C GLN A 912 1.36 -8.66 -23.31
N ILE A 913 0.16 -9.08 -22.88
CA ILE A 913 -0.78 -9.80 -23.76
C ILE A 913 -1.75 -8.83 -24.41
N GLY A 914 -1.78 -8.88 -25.74
CA GLY A 914 -2.81 -8.29 -26.58
C GLY A 914 -3.89 -9.27 -26.92
N SER A 915 -5.13 -8.80 -26.98
CA SER A 915 -6.15 -9.51 -27.73
C SER A 915 -7.21 -8.58 -28.30
N PHE A 916 -7.83 -8.98 -29.41
CA PHE A 916 -8.93 -8.23 -30.02
C PHE A 916 -9.84 -9.11 -30.87
N ASN A 917 -11.10 -8.69 -31.03
CA ASN A 917 -12.02 -9.27 -32.00
C ASN A 917 -11.80 -8.61 -33.38
N PRO A 918 -11.33 -9.34 -34.41
CA PRO A 918 -11.02 -8.77 -35.71
C PRO A 918 -12.25 -8.18 -36.42
N ALA A 919 -13.46 -8.70 -36.14
CA ALA A 919 -14.71 -8.21 -36.73
C ALA A 919 -15.08 -6.78 -36.28
N SER A 920 -14.52 -6.32 -35.15
CA SER A 920 -14.72 -4.95 -34.66
C SER A 920 -14.00 -3.90 -35.50
N TYR A 921 -13.00 -4.30 -36.30
CA TYR A 921 -12.14 -3.39 -37.06
C TYR A 921 -12.38 -3.50 -38.56
N VAL A 922 -12.55 -4.71 -39.08
CA VAL A 922 -12.73 -4.98 -40.51
C VAL A 922 -13.69 -6.15 -40.74
N PRO A 923 -14.44 -6.16 -41.87
CA PRO A 923 -15.18 -7.35 -42.29
C PRO A 923 -14.25 -8.55 -42.45
N LEU A 924 -14.65 -9.71 -41.92
CA LEU A 924 -13.86 -10.94 -41.98
C LEU A 924 -13.91 -11.56 -43.39
N THR A 925 -12.76 -11.97 -43.90
CA THR A 925 -12.61 -12.54 -45.25
C THR A 925 -11.65 -13.73 -45.24
N THR A 926 -11.45 -14.34 -46.40
CA THR A 926 -10.41 -15.36 -46.60
C THR A 926 -9.00 -14.76 -46.75
N GLN A 927 -8.86 -13.43 -46.63
CA GLN A 927 -7.64 -12.68 -46.97
C GLN A 927 -7.13 -11.81 -45.80
N MET A 928 -7.29 -12.30 -44.57
CA MET A 928 -6.93 -11.55 -43.38
C MET A 928 -5.41 -11.56 -43.17
N ARG A 929 -4.84 -10.42 -42.76
CA ARG A 929 -3.43 -10.30 -42.35
C ARG A 929 -3.28 -9.39 -41.14
N LEU A 930 -2.24 -9.65 -40.36
CA LEU A 930 -1.77 -8.81 -39.26
C LEU A 930 -0.43 -8.20 -39.62
N ARG A 931 -0.14 -7.03 -39.05
CA ARG A 931 1.16 -6.37 -39.18
C ARG A 931 1.56 -5.72 -37.88
N PHE A 932 2.80 -6.00 -37.46
CA PHE A 932 3.45 -5.40 -36.30
C PHE A 932 4.51 -4.43 -36.83
N SER A 933 4.41 -3.16 -36.46
CA SER A 933 5.33 -2.12 -36.92
C SER A 933 5.94 -1.37 -35.74
N ALA A 934 7.27 -1.35 -35.63
CA ALA A 934 7.99 -0.55 -34.63
C ALA A 934 8.76 0.57 -35.34
N THR A 935 8.85 1.74 -34.71
CA THR A 935 9.56 2.92 -35.23
C THR A 935 10.28 3.61 -34.08
N ASP A 936 11.49 4.09 -34.37
CA ASP A 936 12.26 5.07 -33.62
C ASP A 936 12.46 6.30 -34.51
N ASN A 937 11.57 7.28 -34.43
CA ASN A 937 11.62 8.49 -35.25
C ASN A 937 10.90 9.68 -34.58
N PRO A 938 11.65 10.70 -34.10
CA PRO A 938 13.07 10.93 -34.37
C PRO A 938 13.98 9.89 -33.69
N ASN A 939 15.13 9.60 -34.31
CA ASN A 939 16.10 8.67 -33.74
C ASN A 939 16.82 9.36 -32.57
N ASN A 940 16.22 9.24 -31.39
CA ASN A 940 16.69 9.83 -30.15
C ASN A 940 16.45 8.95 -28.92
N SER A 941 15.81 7.80 -29.10
CA SER A 941 15.46 6.88 -28.03
C SER A 941 16.16 5.54 -28.24
N VAL A 942 16.37 4.80 -27.15
CA VAL A 942 16.61 3.36 -27.23
C VAL A 942 15.26 2.69 -27.35
N THR A 943 14.97 2.16 -28.53
CA THR A 943 13.68 1.54 -28.85
C THR A 943 13.85 0.06 -29.16
N GLU A 944 13.16 -0.76 -28.36
CA GLU A 944 13.14 -2.21 -28.51
C GLU A 944 11.72 -2.74 -28.56
N ALA A 945 11.44 -3.64 -29.50
CA ALA A 945 10.14 -4.24 -29.68
C ALA A 945 10.26 -5.75 -29.84
N ALA A 946 9.29 -6.48 -29.30
CA ALA A 946 9.15 -7.89 -29.53
C ALA A 946 7.68 -8.30 -29.68
N PHE A 947 7.41 -9.42 -30.35
CA PHE A 947 6.11 -10.08 -30.29
C PHE A 947 6.25 -11.59 -30.38
N ASP A 948 5.33 -12.28 -29.72
CA ASP A 948 5.37 -13.73 -29.52
C ASP A 948 3.96 -14.35 -29.36
N ALA A 949 3.86 -15.67 -29.42
CA ALA A 949 2.66 -16.46 -29.11
C ALA A 949 1.36 -15.97 -29.80
N LEU A 950 1.37 -15.79 -31.12
CA LEU A 950 0.16 -15.41 -31.86
C LEU A 950 -0.81 -16.59 -31.91
N LYS A 951 -2.01 -16.39 -31.41
CA LYS A 951 -3.12 -17.34 -31.49
C LYS A 951 -4.36 -16.68 -32.05
N ILE A 952 -5.01 -17.34 -32.99
CA ILE A 952 -6.33 -16.94 -33.49
C ILE A 952 -7.28 -18.08 -33.17
N THR A 953 -8.27 -17.79 -32.33
CA THR A 953 -9.32 -18.74 -31.98
C THR A 953 -10.66 -18.26 -32.50
N ARG A 954 -11.54 -19.20 -32.78
CA ARG A 954 -12.93 -18.96 -33.15
C ARG A 954 -13.82 -19.73 -32.20
N LEU A 955 -14.59 -19.01 -31.40
CA LEU A 955 -15.71 -19.58 -30.69
C LEU A 955 -16.83 -19.83 -31.70
N ASN A 956 -17.03 -21.11 -32.01
CA ASN A 956 -18.17 -21.56 -32.79
C ASN A 956 -19.24 -22.04 -31.82
N CYS A 957 -20.43 -21.47 -31.89
CA CYS A 957 -21.55 -21.98 -31.13
C CYS A 957 -22.62 -22.44 -32.10
N THR A 958 -22.65 -23.75 -32.33
CA THR A 958 -23.80 -24.42 -32.91
C THR A 958 -24.52 -25.09 -31.76
N ASP A 959 -25.76 -24.69 -31.51
CA ASP A 959 -26.63 -25.49 -30.66
C ASP A 959 -26.67 -26.88 -31.30
N VAL A 960 -26.07 -27.87 -30.62
CA VAL A 960 -26.44 -29.25 -30.91
C VAL A 960 -27.93 -29.29 -30.57
N PRO A 961 -28.82 -29.62 -31.51
CA PRO A 961 -30.24 -29.75 -31.18
C PRO A 961 -30.31 -30.68 -29.97
N GLN A 962 -30.80 -30.20 -28.82
CA GLN A 962 -31.09 -31.09 -27.72
C GLN A 962 -32.20 -32.01 -28.23
N CYS A 963 -31.85 -33.27 -28.42
CA CYS A 963 -32.80 -34.30 -28.77
C CYS A 963 -33.41 -34.72 -27.43
N ALA A 964 -34.51 -34.10 -27.05
CA ALA A 964 -35.16 -34.35 -25.76
C ALA A 964 -35.50 -35.85 -25.61
N ALA A 965 -35.63 -36.55 -26.72
CA ALA A 965 -35.87 -37.98 -26.79
C ALA A 965 -34.62 -38.88 -26.91
N ASP A 966 -33.39 -38.35 -26.78
CA ASP A 966 -32.17 -39.16 -26.65
C ASP A 966 -32.03 -39.62 -25.19
N LEU A 967 -32.65 -40.75 -24.92
CA LEU A 967 -32.70 -41.36 -23.59
C LEU A 967 -31.43 -42.14 -23.25
N THR A 968 -30.58 -42.41 -24.24
CA THR A 968 -29.28 -43.09 -24.05
C THR A 968 -28.12 -42.11 -23.83
N GLY A 969 -28.29 -40.83 -24.21
CA GLY A 969 -27.28 -39.79 -24.14
C GLY A 969 -26.16 -39.94 -25.17
N ASP A 970 -26.41 -40.69 -26.26
CA ASP A 970 -25.42 -40.98 -27.30
C ASP A 970 -25.42 -40.00 -28.49
N GLY A 971 -26.32 -39.01 -28.42
CA GLY A 971 -26.53 -37.97 -29.43
C GLY A 971 -27.48 -38.38 -30.56
N ARG A 972 -28.20 -39.52 -30.44
CA ARG A 972 -29.14 -40.03 -31.44
C ARG A 972 -30.49 -40.38 -30.80
N VAL A 973 -31.55 -40.31 -31.61
CA VAL A 973 -32.88 -40.82 -31.22
C VAL A 973 -33.20 -42.00 -32.12
N CYS A 974 -33.02 -43.20 -31.58
CA CYS A 974 -33.07 -44.45 -32.33
C CYS A 974 -33.86 -45.54 -31.61
N GLN A 975 -33.78 -46.78 -32.11
CA GLN A 975 -34.56 -47.89 -31.57
C GLN A 975 -34.25 -48.19 -30.09
N ASP A 976 -33.04 -47.82 -29.63
CA ASP A 976 -32.62 -48.04 -28.25
C ASP A 976 -33.32 -47.05 -27.30
N ASP A 977 -33.48 -45.78 -27.70
CA ASP A 977 -34.27 -44.78 -26.97
C ASP A 977 -35.76 -45.13 -26.96
N LEU A 978 -36.29 -45.57 -28.11
CA LEU A 978 -37.66 -46.10 -28.18
C LEU A 978 -37.84 -47.30 -27.25
N GLY A 979 -36.81 -48.14 -27.11
CA GLY A 979 -36.80 -49.27 -26.18
C GLY A 979 -36.86 -48.84 -24.72
N ILE A 980 -36.15 -47.77 -24.35
CA ILE A 980 -36.19 -47.18 -23.00
C ILE A 980 -37.58 -46.61 -22.72
N LEU A 981 -38.11 -45.77 -23.63
CA LEU A 981 -39.43 -45.15 -23.46
C LEU A 981 -40.55 -46.19 -23.36
N LEU A 982 -40.57 -47.19 -24.27
CA LEU A 982 -41.57 -48.26 -24.23
C LEU A 982 -41.43 -49.16 -23.00
N GLY A 983 -40.20 -49.32 -22.47
CA GLY A 983 -39.95 -50.02 -21.22
C GLY A 983 -40.53 -49.33 -19.99
N ASP A 984 -40.70 -48.01 -20.08
CA ASP A 984 -41.21 -47.14 -19.01
C ASP A 984 -42.65 -46.65 -19.25
N PHE A 985 -43.28 -47.07 -20.35
CA PHE A 985 -44.59 -46.59 -20.78
C PHE A 985 -45.69 -46.90 -19.74
N GLY A 986 -46.39 -45.86 -19.28
CA GLY A 986 -47.37 -45.91 -18.20
C GLY A 986 -46.80 -45.67 -16.80
N CYS A 987 -45.53 -45.26 -16.69
CA CYS A 987 -44.98 -44.70 -15.45
C CYS A 987 -45.72 -43.41 -15.08
N THR A 988 -46.06 -43.23 -13.80
CA THR A 988 -46.72 -42.02 -13.30
C THR A 988 -46.20 -41.60 -11.94
N GLY A 989 -45.95 -40.31 -11.73
CA GLY A 989 -45.69 -39.72 -10.41
C GLY A 989 -44.32 -40.07 -9.79
N GLY A 990 -43.29 -40.22 -10.62
CA GLY A 990 -41.91 -40.54 -10.21
C GLY A 990 -40.85 -40.05 -11.20
N ALA A 991 -39.59 -40.46 -11.02
CA ALA A 991 -38.53 -40.24 -12.00
C ALA A 991 -38.70 -41.25 -13.14
N CYS A 992 -39.63 -40.97 -14.04
CA CYS A 992 -39.86 -41.78 -15.22
C CYS A 992 -38.75 -41.49 -16.24
N ALA A 993 -37.98 -42.51 -16.60
CA ALA A 993 -36.89 -42.41 -17.55
C ALA A 993 -37.38 -42.17 -18.99
N GLY A 994 -38.66 -42.45 -19.27
CA GLY A 994 -39.30 -42.19 -20.56
C GLY A 994 -40.05 -40.85 -20.67
N ASP A 995 -40.09 -40.04 -19.60
CA ASP A 995 -40.74 -38.72 -19.57
C ASP A 995 -39.86 -37.68 -20.28
N VAL A 996 -40.07 -37.52 -21.58
CA VAL A 996 -39.29 -36.65 -22.46
C VAL A 996 -39.94 -35.28 -22.65
N ASP A 997 -41.24 -35.13 -22.35
CA ASP A 997 -41.94 -33.84 -22.40
C ASP A 997 -42.04 -33.14 -21.02
N GLY A 998 -41.64 -33.83 -19.96
CA GLY A 998 -41.41 -33.31 -18.62
C GLY A 998 -42.68 -33.12 -17.80
N ASP A 999 -43.76 -33.82 -18.13
CA ASP A 999 -45.05 -33.69 -17.45
C ASP A 999 -45.20 -34.59 -16.20
N GLY A 1000 -44.24 -35.48 -15.97
CA GLY A 1000 -44.14 -36.37 -14.81
C GLY A 1000 -44.72 -37.76 -15.03
N ASP A 1001 -45.23 -38.06 -16.23
CA ASP A 1001 -45.72 -39.36 -16.66
C ASP A 1001 -44.92 -39.83 -17.91
N THR A 1002 -44.99 -41.12 -18.26
CA THR A 1002 -44.51 -41.60 -19.57
C THR A 1002 -45.68 -42.13 -20.37
N ASP A 1003 -46.17 -41.36 -21.33
CA ASP A 1003 -47.40 -41.66 -22.04
C ASP A 1003 -47.32 -41.41 -23.57
N GLN A 1004 -48.48 -41.21 -24.20
CA GLN A 1004 -48.57 -41.00 -25.64
C GLN A 1004 -47.95 -39.67 -26.09
N GLY A 1005 -47.87 -38.67 -25.20
CA GLY A 1005 -47.17 -37.40 -25.39
C GLY A 1005 -45.69 -37.64 -25.63
N ASP A 1006 -45.04 -38.36 -24.71
CA ASP A 1006 -43.63 -38.74 -24.78
C ASP A 1006 -43.30 -39.55 -26.02
N LEU A 1007 -44.12 -40.57 -26.31
CA LEU A 1007 -43.93 -41.37 -27.52
C LEU A 1007 -44.09 -40.50 -28.79
N GLY A 1008 -44.97 -39.50 -28.74
CA GLY A 1008 -45.15 -38.53 -29.81
C GLY A 1008 -43.90 -37.68 -30.05
N VAL A 1009 -43.26 -37.20 -28.96
CA VAL A 1009 -42.00 -36.45 -29.00
C VAL A 1009 -40.87 -37.32 -29.53
N LEU A 1010 -40.71 -38.53 -29.01
CA LEU A 1010 -39.66 -39.45 -29.46
C LEU A 1010 -39.80 -39.83 -30.93
N LEU A 1011 -41.02 -40.12 -31.40
CA LEU A 1011 -41.26 -40.45 -32.81
C LEU A 1011 -41.06 -39.25 -33.74
N ALA A 1012 -41.32 -38.03 -33.27
CA ALA A 1012 -41.07 -36.81 -34.03
C ALA A 1012 -39.56 -36.56 -34.20
N GLU A 1013 -38.77 -36.94 -33.20
CA GLU A 1013 -37.31 -36.79 -33.22
C GLU A 1013 -36.58 -38.02 -33.81
N PHE A 1014 -37.27 -39.13 -34.01
CA PHE A 1014 -36.70 -40.40 -34.45
C PHE A 1014 -35.94 -40.25 -35.78
N ASN A 1015 -34.64 -40.56 -35.75
CA ASN A 1015 -33.74 -40.47 -36.89
C ASN A 1015 -33.58 -39.05 -37.50
N THR A 1016 -34.01 -38.00 -36.79
CA THR A 1016 -33.82 -36.60 -37.20
C THR A 1016 -32.63 -35.92 -36.53
N CYS A 1017 -32.14 -36.51 -35.44
CA CYS A 1017 -31.01 -36.08 -34.64
C CYS A 1017 -29.78 -36.99 -34.84
N GLY A 1018 -28.57 -36.43 -35.00
CA GLY A 1018 -27.31 -37.18 -34.90
C GLY A 1018 -26.80 -37.96 -36.13
N GLY A 1019 -27.50 -37.90 -37.27
CA GLY A 1019 -27.16 -38.69 -38.46
C GLY A 1019 -27.62 -40.16 -38.33
N GLY A 1020 -27.94 -40.77 -39.48
CA GLY A 1020 -28.80 -41.96 -39.59
C GLY A 1020 -28.59 -43.09 -38.57
N CYS A 1021 -29.69 -43.58 -37.99
CA CYS A 1021 -29.75 -44.76 -37.12
C CYS A 1021 -29.17 -46.04 -37.74
#